data_AF-A0A1M6FHD6-F1
#
_entry.id   AF-A0A1M6FHD6-F1
#
_cell.length_a   1.000
_cell.length_b   1.000
_cell.length_c   1.000
_cell.angle_alpha   90.00
_cell.angle_beta   90.00
_cell.angle_gamma   90.00
#
_symmetry.space_group_name_H-M   'P 1'
#
loop_
_entity.id
_entity.type
_entity.pdbx_description
1 polymer ?
#
loop_
_entity_poly.entity_id
_entity_poly.type
_entity_poly.pdbx_seq_one_letter_code
_entity_poly.pdbx_strand_id
1 'polypeptide(L)'
;MKLAVQKAKSFMALRTIMSLIGLLSFIALMATSIAMTAEVDNAALCRIVIIVCAILYVASFCFEFAMSRKTARELEDLARILSDIGGEIGVSLERDEGTQAVTVLSDMLNRSLKFLDEKNLRLESELKRNERLSESISDFYSQMRTLKETGVRIDFFEYDYVHRIFVFATGLFTFLEDNEDIFEITADDLFERFSFSISKETFEQLVNRCVSHQEPLDLEFSVAREDGKIRWLKLWGRLSADGARITGAIMDITREVVQRNLEKERAIRDNMTGFYNRNALTEVAGKAMAECADGEMVAFVYIGLTGYQEFQERYGMIAGNSYIRVCAEVLRKFLTPCLIPFRWLGADFLLLATHVRSLESFREEMEGIIQKVQKYMGDVDGIAVSFQLAVGYALSGIDGDVPADLLEYASFAENEVLRGERESPNPFNRERYEEAKRAALRRTFIKDIIDRNQLSIVFQPIVSLKTGELYGFEALSRPTNPIYRNIEELIEDAEATGHYAILEKRMVYNALDAYMLRDEHFRDHYLFINTAPFATLEEQDYNDIRDRYFGHMKVVFEVMERKRMDPDAINLRKSIVIKAGAKFALDDFGSGYSNHLALLALEPDIIKIDKELVRGVNSDLRKQHMIEDIISYARYRGTRVLAEGIETREELETLCRMGIDYAQGYFLGMPSSELTEPYEQAREIIRAMGKHQLVGLGNLLILLRESMAGVDSEMACHAAVTAYLVLKMGLKLRIRGERLAGLITAAMLRDMGTLSGESDGWRNPGRRGIPGHSLYACLVMKEYYPYDRCPEAVLYHHLPWSERGAALEAMDYPDEADILSLADEAACLILDDPGTCMEEEMVQRLESSGHDSRNVSVFAELCRAGILKKAASGDFMQNLLNVSGRLHVGRSEIEGIIRTYVYTLLFRMPHLYAHARVMETLARFLARLTKQNWKLVDMLGLASLIYNLGRLPRPGEGPVTADNAYEEHLLIRSRLKTVAHILKEAGLGDIMNMMHAACGTEGEVSGNHMLMVRDIASGARILNIADIFASLLEERPGRPAMNCTEAVYELAGLVRAEEGYLPIVETMQEYVDDIESRIQTAKAEIEKRYRSIMDTWARLQAE
;
A
#
# COMPACT_ATOMS: atom_id res chain seq x y z
N MET A 1 68.16 -50.92 99.90
CA MET A 1 67.26 -51.33 98.78
C MET A 1 68.00 -51.58 97.47
N LYS A 2 68.66 -50.59 96.83
CA LYS A 2 69.40 -50.78 95.56
C LYS A 2 70.41 -51.94 95.57
N LEU A 3 71.21 -52.10 96.63
CA LEU A 3 72.23 -53.15 96.73
C LEU A 3 71.61 -54.58 96.79
N ALA A 4 70.49 -54.74 97.49
CA ALA A 4 69.75 -56.01 97.59
C ALA A 4 69.05 -56.37 96.26
N VAL A 5 68.45 -55.38 95.59
CA VAL A 5 67.89 -55.55 94.24
C VAL A 5 68.97 -55.99 93.26
N GLN A 6 70.18 -55.41 93.33
CA GLN A 6 71.27 -55.71 92.42
C GLN A 6 71.83 -57.14 92.61
N LYS A 7 71.92 -57.63 93.85
CA LYS A 7 72.27 -59.03 94.16
C LYS A 7 71.20 -60.02 93.72
N ALA A 8 69.92 -59.74 94.00
CA ALA A 8 68.81 -60.58 93.55
C ALA A 8 68.75 -60.66 92.01
N LYS A 9 69.01 -59.55 91.32
CA LYS A 9 69.05 -59.49 89.86
C LYS A 9 70.22 -60.28 89.27
N SER A 10 71.40 -60.28 89.90
CA SER A 10 72.54 -61.07 89.42
C SER A 10 72.31 -62.58 89.61
N PHE A 11 71.70 -62.99 90.73
CA PHE A 11 71.36 -64.39 90.96
C PHE A 11 70.22 -64.88 90.07
N MET A 12 69.22 -64.03 89.78
CA MET A 12 68.18 -64.33 88.79
C MET A 12 68.75 -64.45 87.37
N ALA A 13 69.73 -63.61 87.01
CA ALA A 13 70.39 -63.69 85.71
C ALA A 13 71.24 -64.98 85.56
N LEU A 14 71.97 -65.39 86.61
CA LEU A 14 72.67 -66.68 86.59
C LEU A 14 71.68 -67.86 86.49
N ARG A 15 70.51 -67.76 87.14
CA ARG A 15 69.45 -68.78 87.06
C ARG A 15 68.92 -68.92 85.64
N THR A 16 68.57 -67.81 84.98
CA THR A 16 68.05 -67.87 83.60
C THR A 16 69.05 -68.45 82.62
N ILE A 17 70.34 -68.08 82.72
CA ILE A 17 71.39 -68.63 81.84
C ILE A 17 71.49 -70.16 82.01
N MET A 18 71.51 -70.66 83.25
CA MET A 18 71.59 -72.11 83.50
C MET A 18 70.31 -72.84 83.08
N SER A 19 69.12 -72.24 83.29
CA SER A 19 67.85 -72.82 82.83
C SER A 19 67.79 -72.93 81.30
N LEU A 20 68.39 -71.98 80.57
CA LEU A 20 68.46 -72.00 79.12
C LEU A 20 69.35 -73.15 78.62
N ILE A 21 70.49 -73.38 79.30
CA ILE A 21 71.36 -74.53 79.00
C ILE A 21 70.63 -75.85 79.28
N GLY A 22 69.85 -75.91 80.36
CA GLY A 22 68.97 -77.05 80.66
C GLY A 22 67.92 -77.28 79.57
N LEU A 23 67.21 -76.22 79.17
CA LEU A 23 66.17 -76.29 78.14
C LEU A 23 66.74 -76.72 76.78
N LEU A 24 67.89 -76.17 76.37
CA LEU A 24 68.56 -76.56 75.13
C LEU A 24 69.01 -78.03 75.18
N SER A 25 69.51 -78.49 76.33
CA SER A 25 69.87 -79.90 76.54
C SER A 25 68.64 -80.82 76.45
N PHE A 26 67.49 -80.37 76.97
CA PHE A 26 66.21 -81.09 76.88
C PHE A 26 65.64 -81.12 75.46
N ILE A 27 65.68 -79.99 74.74
CA ILE A 27 65.25 -79.91 73.33
C ILE A 27 66.15 -80.80 72.47
N ALA A 28 67.46 -80.80 72.71
CA ALA A 28 68.38 -81.70 72.03
C ALA A 28 68.02 -83.17 72.32
N LEU A 29 67.73 -83.53 73.57
CA LEU A 29 67.23 -84.86 73.94
C LEU A 29 65.96 -85.25 73.17
N MET A 30 64.98 -84.35 73.09
CA MET A 30 63.72 -84.57 72.36
C MET A 30 63.94 -84.69 70.85
N ALA A 31 64.74 -83.80 70.26
CA ALA A 31 65.05 -83.84 68.84
C ALA A 31 65.81 -85.12 68.46
N THR A 32 66.75 -85.56 69.29
CA THR A 32 67.49 -86.81 69.08
C THR A 32 66.56 -88.02 69.25
N SER A 33 65.61 -87.98 70.20
CA SER A 33 64.60 -89.03 70.38
C SER A 33 63.65 -89.13 69.19
N ILE A 34 63.25 -88.01 68.57
CA ILE A 34 62.42 -87.99 67.36
C ILE A 34 63.23 -88.48 66.15
N ALA A 35 64.49 -88.06 66.02
CA ALA A 35 65.38 -88.51 64.95
C ALA A 35 65.65 -90.04 65.01
N MET A 36 65.65 -90.67 66.19
CA MET A 36 65.78 -92.13 66.31
C MET A 36 64.53 -92.92 65.85
N THR A 37 63.40 -92.26 65.56
CA THR A 37 62.17 -92.92 65.05
C THR A 37 62.05 -92.95 63.52
N ALA A 38 62.85 -92.16 62.81
CA ALA A 38 62.98 -92.22 61.36
C ALA A 38 64.33 -92.85 61.05
N GLU A 39 64.36 -94.00 60.36
CA GLU A 39 65.58 -94.79 60.12
C GLU A 39 66.75 -93.94 59.61
N VAL A 40 67.67 -93.59 60.51
CA VAL A 40 68.94 -92.92 60.20
C VAL A 40 70.08 -93.90 60.47
N ASP A 41 70.97 -94.04 59.48
CA ASP A 41 72.06 -95.02 59.37
C ASP A 41 73.09 -95.07 60.53
N ASN A 42 72.98 -94.24 61.56
CA ASN A 42 73.98 -94.17 62.65
C ASN A 42 73.37 -94.05 64.06
N ALA A 43 72.71 -95.12 64.51
CA ALA A 43 72.10 -95.22 65.85
C ALA A 43 73.08 -95.11 67.03
N ALA A 44 74.39 -95.30 66.82
CA ALA A 44 75.41 -95.20 67.89
C ALA A 44 75.68 -93.75 68.30
N LEU A 45 75.74 -92.82 67.34
CA LEU A 45 75.98 -91.40 67.61
C LEU A 45 74.83 -90.78 68.42
N CYS A 46 73.59 -91.15 68.09
CA CYS A 46 72.39 -90.68 68.79
C CYS A 46 72.39 -91.06 70.29
N ARG A 47 72.85 -92.27 70.64
CA ARG A 47 72.92 -92.71 72.05
C ARG A 47 73.92 -91.91 72.88
N ILE A 48 75.06 -91.53 72.31
CA ILE A 48 76.06 -90.70 73.02
C ILE A 48 75.49 -89.31 73.31
N VAL A 49 74.83 -88.70 72.32
CA VAL A 49 74.20 -87.38 72.45
C VAL A 49 73.14 -87.39 73.56
N ILE A 50 72.30 -88.42 73.62
CA ILE A 50 71.28 -88.58 74.65
C ILE A 50 71.88 -88.60 76.07
N ILE A 51 72.96 -89.36 76.29
CA ILE A 51 73.60 -89.48 77.61
C ILE A 51 74.20 -88.15 78.06
N VAL A 52 74.93 -87.47 77.18
CA VAL A 52 75.57 -86.18 77.50
C VAL A 52 74.51 -85.11 77.79
N CYS A 53 73.46 -85.04 76.97
CA CYS A 53 72.36 -84.11 77.19
C CYS A 53 71.60 -84.40 78.49
N ALA A 54 71.44 -85.68 78.89
CA ALA A 54 70.77 -86.03 80.14
C ALA A 54 71.56 -85.60 81.38
N ILE A 55 72.89 -85.78 81.36
CA ILE A 55 73.76 -85.32 82.47
C ILE A 55 73.72 -83.80 82.59
N LEU A 56 73.83 -83.08 81.46
CA LEU A 56 73.77 -81.62 81.44
C LEU A 56 72.42 -81.09 81.94
N TYR A 57 71.33 -81.77 81.59
CA TYR A 57 69.99 -81.42 82.06
C TYR A 57 69.85 -81.56 83.59
N VAL A 58 70.27 -82.69 84.16
CA VAL A 58 70.18 -82.93 85.61
C VAL A 58 71.09 -81.97 86.39
N ALA A 59 72.31 -81.72 85.91
CA ALA A 59 73.24 -80.79 86.53
C ALA A 59 72.69 -79.34 86.53
N SER A 60 72.11 -78.91 85.40
CA SER A 60 71.46 -77.61 85.28
C SER A 60 70.30 -77.48 86.27
N PHE A 61 69.45 -78.50 86.38
CA PHE A 61 68.30 -78.50 87.30
C PHE A 61 68.72 -78.34 88.78
N CYS A 62 69.73 -79.11 89.22
CA CYS A 62 70.25 -79.00 90.59
C CYS A 62 70.81 -77.60 90.89
N PHE A 63 71.50 -77.00 89.92
CA PHE A 63 72.06 -75.66 90.06
C PHE A 63 70.97 -74.58 90.10
N GLU A 64 69.96 -74.72 89.25
CA GLU A 64 68.80 -73.83 89.21
C GLU A 64 68.05 -73.85 90.55
N PHE A 65 67.85 -75.05 91.13
CA PHE A 65 67.23 -75.21 92.43
C PHE A 65 68.02 -74.51 93.55
N ALA A 66 69.34 -74.68 93.59
CA ALA A 66 70.20 -74.03 94.58
C ALA A 66 70.16 -72.49 94.47
N MET A 67 70.19 -71.95 93.25
CA MET A 67 70.12 -70.50 93.00
C MET A 67 68.73 -69.92 93.31
N SER A 68 67.67 -70.68 93.06
CA SER A 68 66.30 -70.28 93.41
C SER A 68 66.11 -70.14 94.93
N ARG A 69 66.78 -71.01 95.72
CA ARG A 69 66.75 -70.91 97.19
C ARG A 69 67.52 -69.70 97.73
N LYS A 70 68.62 -69.30 97.06
CA LYS A 70 69.36 -68.08 97.40
C LYS A 70 68.60 -66.81 97.05
N THR A 71 67.92 -66.77 95.90
CA THR A 71 67.08 -65.62 95.50
C THR A 71 65.87 -65.42 96.40
N ALA A 72 65.24 -66.51 96.87
CA ALA A 72 64.14 -66.42 97.82
C ALA A 72 64.53 -65.72 99.14
N ARG A 73 65.71 -66.05 99.70
CA ARG A 73 66.21 -65.41 100.94
C ARG A 73 66.45 -63.90 100.77
N GLU A 74 67.04 -63.47 99.66
CA GLU A 74 67.30 -62.04 99.40
C GLU A 74 66.01 -61.24 99.14
N LEU A 75 64.97 -61.87 98.57
CA LEU A 75 63.64 -61.27 98.41
C LEU A 75 62.90 -61.11 99.76
N GLU A 76 63.10 -62.05 100.69
CA GLU A 76 62.55 -62.00 102.04
C GLU A 76 63.16 -60.85 102.87
N ASP A 77 64.47 -60.62 102.75
CA ASP A 77 65.13 -59.44 103.33
C ASP A 77 64.64 -58.11 102.73
N LEU A 78 64.30 -58.09 101.44
CA LEU A 78 63.75 -56.91 100.75
C LEU A 78 62.32 -56.58 101.20
N ALA A 79 61.49 -57.61 101.40
CA ALA A 79 60.14 -57.45 101.95
C ALA A 79 60.15 -56.86 103.36
N ARG A 80 61.15 -57.22 104.18
CA ARG A 80 61.34 -56.67 105.54
C ARG A 80 61.61 -55.16 105.53
N ILE A 81 62.47 -54.68 104.63
CA ILE A 81 62.82 -53.25 104.49
C ILE A 81 61.63 -52.41 103.99
N LEU A 82 60.78 -52.97 103.13
CA LEU A 82 59.59 -52.29 102.60
C LEU A 82 58.45 -52.20 103.63
N SER A 83 58.33 -53.20 104.51
CA SER A 83 57.41 -53.16 105.65
C SER A 83 57.72 -52.01 106.61
N ASP A 84 59.00 -51.69 106.83
CA ASP A 84 59.41 -50.57 107.69
C ASP A 84 59.02 -49.21 107.09
N ILE A 85 59.01 -49.06 105.76
CA ILE A 85 58.58 -47.82 105.07
C ILE A 85 57.05 -47.67 105.08
N GLY A 86 56.29 -48.78 104.97
CA GLY A 86 54.83 -48.76 105.09
C GLY A 86 54.32 -48.27 106.45
N GLY A 87 55.12 -48.46 107.51
CA GLY A 87 54.83 -47.95 108.85
C GLY A 87 54.82 -46.42 108.96
N GLU A 88 55.58 -45.70 108.13
CA GLU A 88 55.60 -44.22 108.10
C GLU A 88 54.44 -43.59 107.31
N ILE A 89 53.79 -44.37 106.41
CA ILE A 89 52.70 -43.90 105.53
C ILE A 89 51.31 -44.25 106.11
N GLY A 90 51.25 -44.86 107.29
CA GLY A 90 50.00 -45.11 108.01
C GLY A 90 49.16 -46.27 107.46
N VAL A 91 49.79 -47.26 106.83
CA VAL A 91 49.09 -48.46 106.32
C VAL A 91 49.55 -49.68 107.12
N SER A 92 48.74 -50.10 108.10
CA SER A 92 48.92 -51.38 108.80
C SER A 92 48.30 -52.52 107.98
N LEU A 93 49.00 -53.66 107.90
CA LEU A 93 48.52 -54.86 107.22
C LEU A 93 48.64 -56.08 108.12
N GLU A 94 47.55 -56.86 108.15
CA GLU A 94 47.51 -58.19 108.76
C GLU A 94 48.37 -59.17 107.95
N ARG A 95 49.16 -59.98 108.65
CA ARG A 95 49.94 -61.08 108.07
C ARG A 95 49.01 -62.23 107.76
N ASP A 96 48.94 -62.64 106.50
CA ASP A 96 48.46 -63.96 106.13
C ASP A 96 49.63 -64.80 105.64
N GLU A 97 49.93 -65.87 106.38
CA GLU A 97 51.03 -66.78 106.13
C GLU A 97 50.67 -67.66 104.92
N GLY A 98 51.38 -67.50 103.80
CA GLY A 98 51.40 -68.57 102.80
C GLY A 98 51.60 -68.22 101.33
N THR A 99 51.55 -66.95 100.90
CA THR A 99 51.54 -66.65 99.46
C THR A 99 52.56 -65.58 99.05
N GLN A 100 53.28 -65.85 97.95
CA GLN A 100 54.52 -65.22 97.48
C GLN A 100 54.53 -63.67 97.55
N ALA A 101 55.47 -63.11 98.31
CA ALA A 101 55.66 -61.67 98.57
C ALA A 101 55.78 -60.74 97.33
N VAL A 102 55.90 -61.29 96.11
CA VAL A 102 56.14 -60.52 94.88
C VAL A 102 54.84 -59.92 94.30
N THR A 103 53.69 -60.57 94.48
CA THR A 103 52.40 -60.07 93.94
C THR A 103 51.85 -58.90 94.75
N VAL A 104 51.93 -58.96 96.07
CA VAL A 104 51.48 -57.88 96.97
C VAL A 104 52.28 -56.58 96.74
N LEU A 105 53.58 -56.70 96.45
CA LEU A 105 54.46 -55.56 96.15
C LEU A 105 54.16 -54.89 94.81
N SER A 106 53.75 -55.66 93.80
CA SER A 106 53.40 -55.13 92.48
C SER A 106 52.08 -54.38 92.50
N ASP A 107 51.09 -54.85 93.27
CA ASP A 107 49.79 -54.19 93.39
C ASP A 107 49.86 -52.89 94.21
N MET A 108 50.73 -52.82 95.23
CA MET A 108 50.99 -51.60 95.99
C MET A 108 51.59 -50.49 95.13
N LEU A 109 52.58 -50.80 94.30
CA LEU A 109 53.29 -49.82 93.47
C LEU A 109 52.40 -49.26 92.35
N ASN A 110 51.58 -50.12 91.72
CA ASN A 110 50.68 -49.70 90.66
C ASN A 110 49.53 -48.81 91.16
N ARG A 111 49.00 -49.05 92.37
CA ARG A 111 47.93 -48.21 92.93
C ARG A 111 48.41 -46.79 93.27
N SER A 112 49.61 -46.65 93.83
CA SER A 112 50.16 -45.33 94.18
C SER A 112 50.52 -44.49 92.95
N LEU A 113 51.03 -45.10 91.87
CA LEU A 113 51.35 -44.40 90.62
C LEU A 113 50.09 -43.88 89.92
N LYS A 114 49.03 -44.69 89.85
CA LYS A 114 47.80 -44.33 89.14
C LYS A 114 47.06 -43.14 89.79
N PHE A 115 47.09 -43.06 91.12
CA PHE A 115 46.46 -41.97 91.87
C PHE A 115 47.18 -40.63 91.70
N LEU A 116 48.51 -40.64 91.52
CA LEU A 116 49.29 -39.42 91.27
C LEU A 116 49.05 -38.87 89.85
N ASP A 117 48.98 -39.75 88.84
CA ASP A 117 48.74 -39.34 87.45
C ASP A 117 47.34 -38.71 87.25
N GLU A 118 46.30 -39.26 87.88
CA GLU A 118 44.93 -38.71 87.80
C GLU A 118 44.84 -37.30 88.39
N LYS A 119 45.61 -36.99 89.45
CA LYS A 119 45.57 -35.68 90.10
C LYS A 119 46.30 -34.59 89.29
N ASN A 120 47.40 -34.94 88.62
CA ASN A 120 48.13 -34.01 87.75
C ASN A 120 47.36 -33.65 86.48
N LEU A 121 46.69 -34.61 85.84
CA LEU A 121 45.88 -34.38 84.64
C LEU A 121 44.71 -33.41 84.90
N ARG A 122 44.12 -33.47 86.09
CA ARG A 122 43.01 -32.59 86.48
C ARG A 122 43.46 -31.13 86.64
N LEU A 123 44.60 -30.91 87.30
CA LEU A 123 45.16 -29.58 87.51
C LEU A 123 45.61 -28.90 86.21
N GLU A 124 46.22 -29.64 85.27
CA GLU A 124 46.59 -29.09 83.96
C GLU A 124 45.36 -28.65 83.14
N SER A 125 44.23 -29.33 83.28
CA SER A 125 43.00 -28.99 82.54
C SER A 125 42.37 -27.68 83.02
N GLU A 126 42.41 -27.41 84.32
CA GLU A 126 41.86 -26.18 84.91
C GLU A 126 42.75 -24.96 84.61
N LEU A 127 44.08 -25.14 84.64
CA LEU A 127 45.04 -24.10 84.27
C LEU A 127 44.88 -23.68 82.80
N LYS A 128 44.80 -24.64 81.88
CA LYS A 128 44.55 -24.37 80.46
C LYS A 128 43.21 -23.68 80.20
N ARG A 129 42.18 -23.96 81.02
CA ARG A 129 40.87 -23.31 80.90
C ARG A 129 40.94 -21.84 81.31
N ASN A 130 41.64 -21.52 82.40
CA ASN A 130 41.83 -20.14 82.86
C ASN A 130 42.71 -19.33 81.92
N GLU A 131 43.78 -19.90 81.38
CA GLU A 131 44.63 -19.23 80.38
C GLU A 131 43.83 -18.85 79.14
N ARG A 132 43.02 -19.78 78.60
CA ARG A 132 42.14 -19.50 77.45
C ARG A 132 41.11 -18.41 77.73
N LEU A 133 40.56 -18.35 78.94
CA LEU A 133 39.61 -17.31 79.35
C LEU A 133 40.29 -15.94 79.43
N SER A 134 41.52 -15.89 79.96
CA SER A 134 42.30 -14.65 80.05
C SER A 134 42.77 -14.17 78.67
N GLU A 135 43.20 -15.07 77.79
CA GLU A 135 43.50 -14.76 76.39
C GLU A 135 42.24 -14.22 75.68
N SER A 136 41.09 -14.87 75.84
CA SER A 136 39.84 -14.42 75.21
C SER A 136 39.40 -13.02 75.67
N ILE A 137 39.61 -12.66 76.93
CA ILE A 137 39.31 -11.32 77.45
C ILE A 137 40.31 -10.30 76.89
N SER A 138 41.60 -10.64 76.88
CA SER A 138 42.64 -9.77 76.31
C SER A 138 42.43 -9.53 74.81
N ASP A 139 42.05 -10.58 74.06
CA ASP A 139 41.73 -10.50 72.65
C ASP A 139 40.48 -9.65 72.41
N PHE A 140 39.45 -9.77 73.24
CA PHE A 140 38.26 -8.91 73.17
C PHE A 140 38.62 -7.42 73.36
N TYR A 141 39.45 -7.08 74.36
CA TYR A 141 39.93 -5.70 74.56
C TYR A 141 40.82 -5.22 73.42
N SER A 142 41.66 -6.09 72.86
CA SER A 142 42.50 -5.79 71.69
C SER A 142 41.65 -5.50 70.44
N GLN A 143 40.63 -6.33 70.19
CA GLN A 143 39.64 -6.16 69.12
C GLN A 143 38.85 -4.85 69.28
N MET A 144 38.45 -4.51 70.51
CA MET A 144 37.80 -3.23 70.80
C MET A 144 38.71 -2.03 70.50
N ARG A 145 40.00 -2.12 70.86
CA ARG A 145 40.96 -1.05 70.57
C ARG A 145 41.18 -0.89 69.06
N THR A 146 41.27 -1.98 68.31
CA THR A 146 41.38 -1.94 66.84
C THR A 146 40.14 -1.36 66.19
N LEU A 147 38.93 -1.68 66.66
CA LEU A 147 37.68 -1.06 66.17
C LEU A 147 37.67 0.47 66.40
N LYS A 148 38.17 0.93 67.55
CA LYS A 148 38.30 2.36 67.86
C LYS A 148 39.30 3.08 66.93
N GLU A 149 40.38 2.41 66.54
CA GLU A 149 41.39 2.92 65.60
C GLU A 149 40.89 2.95 64.14
N THR A 150 39.94 2.09 63.75
CA THR A 150 39.31 2.09 62.41
C THR A 150 38.29 3.22 62.19
N GLY A 151 38.04 4.06 63.19
CA GLY A 151 37.12 5.21 63.11
C GLY A 151 35.65 4.86 63.37
N VAL A 152 35.35 3.61 63.77
CA VAL A 152 34.00 3.20 64.18
C VAL A 152 33.75 3.67 65.61
N ARG A 153 32.67 4.43 65.77
CA ARG A 153 32.31 5.19 66.97
C ARG A 153 31.20 4.45 67.73
N ILE A 154 31.56 3.66 68.74
CA ILE A 154 30.65 2.81 69.54
C ILE A 154 30.90 3.04 71.03
N ASP A 155 29.83 3.12 71.84
CA ASP A 155 29.90 2.98 73.30
C ASP A 155 28.95 1.88 73.80
N PHE A 156 29.22 1.38 75.01
CA PHE A 156 28.34 0.46 75.71
C PHE A 156 27.67 1.17 76.89
N PHE A 157 26.40 0.87 77.11
CA PHE A 157 25.64 1.47 78.20
C PHE A 157 24.94 0.39 79.05
N GLU A 158 24.78 0.70 80.33
CA GLU A 158 23.80 0.09 81.22
C GLU A 158 22.72 1.13 81.53
N TYR A 159 21.46 0.80 81.29
CA TYR A 159 20.34 1.65 81.62
C TYR A 159 19.52 1.02 82.75
N ASP A 160 19.50 1.69 83.90
CA ASP A 160 18.60 1.39 84.99
C ASP A 160 17.25 2.06 84.70
N TYR A 161 16.27 1.26 84.27
CA TYR A 161 14.94 1.75 83.92
C TYR A 161 14.08 2.12 85.14
N VAL A 162 14.46 1.69 86.35
CA VAL A 162 13.76 2.02 87.60
C VAL A 162 14.18 3.42 88.08
N HIS A 163 15.48 3.69 88.08
CA HIS A 163 16.04 4.99 88.48
C HIS A 163 16.19 5.96 87.30
N ARG A 164 15.95 5.50 86.07
CA ARG A 164 16.07 6.24 84.81
C ARG A 164 17.49 6.78 84.58
N ILE A 165 18.51 6.02 84.96
CA ILE A 165 19.92 6.41 84.86
C ILE A 165 20.61 5.58 83.78
N PHE A 166 21.32 6.24 82.88
CA PHE A 166 22.27 5.61 81.99
C PHE A 166 23.67 5.68 82.58
N VAL A 167 24.39 4.56 82.52
CA VAL A 167 25.82 4.44 82.84
C VAL A 167 26.55 4.01 81.57
N PHE A 168 27.56 4.75 81.15
CA PHE A 168 28.31 4.47 79.93
C PHE A 168 29.71 3.95 80.23
N ALA A 169 30.13 2.90 79.55
CA ALA A 169 31.37 2.19 79.83
C ALA A 169 32.63 3.02 79.54
N THR A 170 32.57 3.92 78.55
CA THR A 170 33.70 4.80 78.21
C THR A 170 33.41 6.29 78.41
N GLY A 171 32.28 6.61 79.05
CA GLY A 171 31.75 7.95 79.28
C GLY A 171 30.83 8.40 78.13
N LEU A 172 29.69 9.03 78.47
CA LEU A 172 28.61 9.49 77.57
C LEU A 172 29.08 10.24 76.31
N PHE A 173 30.29 10.79 76.36
CA PHE A 173 30.68 12.01 75.68
C PHE A 173 31.93 11.88 74.81
N THR A 174 32.30 10.68 74.34
CA THR A 174 33.21 10.65 73.18
C THR A 174 32.52 11.06 71.86
N PHE A 175 31.20 11.31 71.89
CA PHE A 175 30.38 11.52 70.68
C PHE A 175 29.65 12.88 70.58
N LEU A 176 29.27 13.54 71.68
CA LEU A 176 28.26 14.62 71.64
C LEU A 176 28.76 16.04 72.03
N GLU A 177 29.74 16.21 72.92
CA GLU A 177 30.41 17.47 73.31
C GLU A 177 31.87 17.17 73.73
N ASP A 178 32.76 18.17 73.66
CA ASP A 178 34.21 17.99 73.74
C ASP A 178 34.84 18.07 75.16
N ASN A 179 34.09 18.09 76.28
CA ASN A 179 34.74 18.44 77.57
C ASN A 179 34.24 17.90 78.92
N GLU A 180 33.42 16.85 79.01
CA GLU A 180 33.19 16.19 80.32
C GLU A 180 33.09 14.66 80.22
N ASP A 181 33.90 13.95 81.02
CA ASP A 181 33.81 12.51 81.24
C ASP A 181 32.59 12.17 82.12
N ILE A 182 31.38 12.41 81.61
CA ILE A 182 30.14 12.04 82.30
C ILE A 182 29.93 10.53 82.09
N PHE A 183 30.13 9.74 83.14
CA PHE A 183 29.86 8.29 83.07
C PHE A 183 28.40 7.95 83.38
N GLU A 184 27.65 8.87 84.01
CA GLU A 184 26.27 8.66 84.45
C GLU A 184 25.39 9.87 84.14
N ILE A 185 24.22 9.67 83.52
CA ILE A 185 23.23 10.73 83.27
C ILE A 185 21.81 10.19 83.47
N THR A 186 20.89 11.04 83.92
CA THR A 186 19.46 10.67 83.92
C THR A 186 18.88 10.76 82.51
N ALA A 187 17.87 9.95 82.19
CA ALA A 187 17.16 10.03 80.92
C ALA A 187 16.51 11.41 80.72
N ASP A 188 16.06 12.05 81.80
CA ASP A 188 15.41 13.35 81.76
C ASP A 188 16.41 14.44 81.34
N ASP A 189 17.59 14.48 81.97
CA ASP A 189 18.67 15.40 81.60
C ASP A 189 19.21 15.13 80.18
N LEU A 190 19.21 13.86 79.75
CA LEU A 190 19.67 13.48 78.41
C LEU A 190 18.77 14.06 77.30
N PHE A 191 17.45 13.95 77.44
CA PHE A 191 16.48 14.46 76.45
C PHE A 191 16.28 15.98 76.55
N GLU A 192 16.60 16.61 77.69
CA GLU A 192 16.59 18.08 77.83
C GLU A 192 17.87 18.72 77.24
N ARG A 193 19.03 18.09 77.40
CA ARG A 193 20.32 18.62 76.91
C ARG A 193 20.51 18.44 75.40
N PHE A 194 19.84 17.47 74.77
CA PHE A 194 20.00 17.16 73.35
C PHE A 194 18.68 17.14 72.56
N SER A 195 18.69 17.79 71.40
CA SER A 195 17.56 17.78 70.46
C SER A 195 17.56 16.51 69.61
N PHE A 196 16.94 15.45 70.13
CA PHE A 196 16.74 14.19 69.41
C PHE A 196 15.50 14.23 68.48
N SER A 197 15.53 13.47 67.40
CA SER A 197 14.38 13.26 66.51
C SER A 197 13.29 12.38 67.10
N ILE A 198 13.55 11.74 68.23
CA ILE A 198 12.60 10.89 68.97
C ILE A 198 12.19 11.57 70.27
N SER A 199 10.90 11.51 70.59
CA SER A 199 10.39 12.02 71.87
C SER A 199 10.73 11.08 73.03
N LYS A 200 10.91 11.66 74.21
CA LYS A 200 11.09 10.92 75.47
C LYS A 200 9.99 9.87 75.69
N GLU A 201 8.74 10.23 75.41
CA GLU A 201 7.58 9.34 75.53
C GLU A 201 7.70 8.09 74.63
N THR A 202 8.18 8.27 73.40
CA THR A 202 8.38 7.15 72.46
C THR A 202 9.51 6.24 72.95
N PHE A 203 10.58 6.83 73.49
CA PHE A 203 11.67 6.05 74.08
C PHE A 203 11.22 5.23 75.29
N GLU A 204 10.45 5.83 76.21
CA GLU A 204 9.90 5.13 77.38
C GLU A 204 8.94 3.99 76.98
N GLN A 205 8.15 4.16 75.91
CA GLN A 205 7.32 3.08 75.37
C GLN A 205 8.16 1.89 74.87
N LEU A 206 9.28 2.14 74.20
CA LEU A 206 10.18 1.10 73.71
C LEU A 206 10.91 0.39 74.87
N VAL A 207 11.32 1.13 75.89
CA VAL A 207 11.86 0.55 77.14
C VAL A 207 10.82 -0.35 77.81
N ASN A 208 9.58 0.11 77.93
CA ASN A 208 8.50 -0.69 78.51
C ASN A 208 8.24 -1.97 77.72
N ARG A 209 8.29 -1.93 76.37
CA ARG A 209 8.21 -3.13 75.53
C ARG A 209 9.39 -4.08 75.75
N CYS A 210 10.60 -3.55 75.88
CA CYS A 210 11.80 -4.34 76.18
C CYS A 210 11.69 -5.09 77.52
N VAL A 211 11.18 -4.42 78.56
CA VAL A 211 11.00 -5.02 79.88
C VAL A 211 9.82 -6.01 79.92
N SER A 212 8.67 -5.63 79.35
CA SER A 212 7.42 -6.43 79.45
C SER A 212 7.34 -7.59 78.46
N HIS A 213 7.93 -7.45 77.26
CA HIS A 213 7.85 -8.42 76.18
C HIS A 213 9.20 -9.06 75.82
N GLN A 214 10.30 -8.72 76.54
CA GLN A 214 11.67 -9.19 76.25
C GLN A 214 12.14 -8.90 74.82
N GLU A 215 11.56 -7.90 74.16
CA GLU A 215 11.99 -7.45 72.84
C GLU A 215 13.30 -6.66 72.98
N PRO A 216 14.32 -6.86 72.14
CA PRO A 216 15.50 -6.02 72.16
C PRO A 216 15.10 -4.57 71.83
N LEU A 217 15.66 -3.63 72.57
CA LEU A 217 15.60 -2.22 72.24
C LEU A 217 16.44 -2.02 70.97
N ASP A 218 15.85 -1.58 69.87
CA ASP A 218 16.54 -1.28 68.61
C ASP A 218 15.93 -0.01 68.03
N LEU A 219 16.70 1.09 68.00
CA LEU A 219 16.23 2.35 67.44
C LEU A 219 17.31 3.09 66.67
N GLU A 220 16.89 3.77 65.60
CA GLU A 220 17.72 4.72 64.82
C GLU A 220 17.11 6.12 64.98
N PHE A 221 17.92 7.09 65.37
CA PHE A 221 17.47 8.47 65.63
C PHE A 221 18.57 9.47 65.28
N SER A 222 18.19 10.72 65.06
CA SER A 222 19.14 11.79 64.80
C SER A 222 19.23 12.79 65.94
N VAL A 223 20.40 13.39 66.12
CA VAL A 223 20.66 14.47 67.07
C VAL A 223 21.24 15.67 66.34
N ALA A 224 20.68 16.86 66.60
CA ALA A 224 21.24 18.13 66.09
C ALA A 224 22.30 18.66 67.06
N ARG A 225 23.50 18.93 66.57
CA ARG A 225 24.56 19.61 67.35
C ARG A 225 24.39 21.13 67.30
N GLU A 226 25.04 21.83 68.24
CA GLU A 226 25.13 23.29 68.28
C GLU A 226 25.79 23.90 67.02
N ASP A 227 26.59 23.12 66.27
CA ASP A 227 27.21 23.52 65.00
C ASP A 227 26.27 23.38 63.77
N GLY A 228 25.02 22.98 63.97
CA GLY A 228 24.02 22.78 62.92
C GLY A 228 24.17 21.47 62.14
N LYS A 229 25.13 20.60 62.46
CA LYS A 229 25.27 19.28 61.83
C LYS A 229 24.39 18.25 62.52
N ILE A 230 23.71 17.44 61.71
CA ILE A 230 22.88 16.34 62.17
C ILE A 230 23.72 15.06 62.19
N ARG A 231 23.68 14.33 63.30
CA ARG A 231 24.25 12.97 63.40
C ARG A 231 23.16 11.94 63.56
N TRP A 232 23.34 10.78 62.95
CA TRP A 232 22.46 9.62 63.09
C TRP A 232 23.10 8.59 64.01
N LEU A 233 22.35 8.14 65.01
CA LEU A 233 22.76 7.18 66.03
C LEU A 233 21.84 5.96 65.99
N LYS A 234 22.43 4.79 66.24
CA LYS A 234 21.71 3.54 66.44
C LYS A 234 21.93 3.03 67.85
N LEU A 235 20.86 2.80 68.60
CA LEU A 235 20.89 2.28 69.95
C LEU A 235 20.29 0.88 69.97
N TRP A 236 21.07 -0.09 70.44
CA TRP A 236 20.67 -1.47 70.60
C TRP A 236 20.86 -1.93 72.04
N GLY A 237 19.88 -2.58 72.66
CA GLY A 237 19.98 -3.04 74.04
C GLY A 237 19.08 -4.23 74.35
N ARG A 238 19.42 -4.98 75.39
CA ARG A 238 18.66 -6.12 75.90
C ARG A 238 18.57 -6.09 77.41
N LEU A 239 17.51 -6.71 77.94
CA LEU A 239 17.38 -6.90 79.38
C LEU A 239 18.52 -7.80 79.88
N SER A 240 19.19 -7.35 80.93
CA SER A 240 20.24 -8.08 81.64
C SER A 240 19.69 -9.34 82.31
N ALA A 241 20.56 -10.31 82.59
CA ALA A 241 20.20 -11.59 83.20
C ALA A 241 19.62 -11.45 84.63
N ASP A 242 19.89 -10.32 85.29
CA ASP A 242 19.33 -9.96 86.60
C ASP A 242 17.92 -9.32 86.51
N GLY A 243 17.43 -9.04 85.30
CA GLY A 243 16.12 -8.42 85.04
C GLY A 243 15.99 -6.96 85.48
N ALA A 244 17.06 -6.36 86.01
CA ALA A 244 17.03 -5.05 86.65
C ALA A 244 17.52 -3.91 85.75
N ARG A 245 18.28 -4.24 84.69
CA ARG A 245 18.92 -3.25 83.80
C ARG A 245 18.81 -3.64 82.34
N ILE A 246 18.92 -2.67 81.44
CA ILE A 246 19.10 -2.90 80.00
C ILE A 246 20.56 -2.64 79.67
N THR A 247 21.26 -3.63 79.12
CA THR A 247 22.64 -3.48 78.67
C THR A 247 22.70 -3.49 77.15
N GLY A 248 23.52 -2.61 76.57
CA GLY A 248 23.46 -2.35 75.15
C GLY A 248 24.65 -1.58 74.59
N ALA A 249 24.58 -1.29 73.30
CA ALA A 249 25.55 -0.50 72.57
C ALA A 249 24.86 0.64 71.80
N ILE A 250 25.56 1.76 71.66
CA ILE A 250 25.16 2.89 70.81
C ILE A 250 26.25 3.15 69.76
N MET A 251 25.85 3.35 68.50
CA MET A 251 26.76 3.49 67.36
C MET A 251 26.42 4.73 66.53
N ASP A 252 27.42 5.44 66.00
CA ASP A 252 27.24 6.48 64.99
C ASP A 252 27.06 5.85 63.59
N ILE A 253 25.90 6.05 62.98
CA ILE A 253 25.52 5.55 61.64
C ILE A 253 25.39 6.67 60.60
N THR A 254 25.92 7.87 60.89
CA THR A 254 25.77 9.05 60.01
C THR A 254 26.28 8.79 58.61
N ARG A 255 27.43 8.10 58.47
CA ARG A 255 28.04 7.81 57.17
C ARG A 255 27.17 6.85 56.36
N GLU A 256 26.63 5.82 57.00
CA GLU A 256 25.78 4.79 56.43
C GLU A 256 24.45 5.37 55.96
N VAL A 257 23.84 6.25 56.75
CA VAL A 257 22.57 6.91 56.39
C VAL A 257 22.76 7.91 55.25
N VAL A 258 23.81 8.75 55.32
CA VAL A 258 24.13 9.69 54.22
C VAL A 258 24.44 8.94 52.94
N GLN A 259 25.22 7.86 53.02
CA GLN A 259 25.55 7.04 51.85
C GLN A 259 24.32 6.31 51.31
N ARG A 260 23.48 5.74 52.17
CA ARG A 260 22.19 5.13 51.77
C ARG A 260 21.28 6.16 51.10
N ASN A 261 21.21 7.39 51.58
CA ASN A 261 20.41 8.45 50.96
C ASN A 261 21.00 8.92 49.62
N LEU A 262 22.32 9.04 49.53
CA LEU A 262 23.00 9.35 48.27
C LEU A 262 22.84 8.21 47.24
N GLU A 263 22.88 6.97 47.69
CA GLU A 263 22.59 5.78 46.87
C GLU A 263 21.14 5.76 46.40
N LYS A 264 20.18 6.15 47.25
CA LYS A 264 18.78 6.34 46.86
C LYS A 264 18.64 7.44 45.80
N GLU A 265 19.28 8.59 45.97
CA GLU A 265 19.26 9.65 44.94
C GLU A 265 19.94 9.23 43.63
N ARG A 266 21.07 8.51 43.70
CA ARG A 266 21.73 7.94 42.52
C ARG A 266 20.88 6.87 41.83
N ALA A 267 20.10 6.10 42.59
CA ALA A 267 19.24 5.05 42.04
C ALA A 267 18.09 5.60 41.18
N ILE A 268 17.70 6.86 41.37
CA ILE A 268 16.60 7.53 40.66
C ILE A 268 17.06 8.56 39.63
N ARG A 269 18.37 8.82 39.51
CA ARG A 269 18.97 9.75 38.54
C ARG A 269 19.76 9.01 37.47
N ASP A 270 19.84 9.59 36.28
CA ASP A 270 20.70 9.10 35.20
C ASP A 270 22.11 9.68 35.33
N ASN A 271 23.12 8.82 35.25
CA ASN A 271 24.52 9.20 35.49
C ASN A 271 25.11 10.07 34.36
N MET A 272 24.54 10.03 33.15
CA MET A 272 25.05 10.81 32.02
C MET A 272 24.49 12.23 31.99
N THR A 273 23.20 12.37 32.26
CA THR A 273 22.46 13.62 32.06
C THR A 273 22.10 14.31 33.38
N GLY A 274 22.12 13.60 34.51
CA GLY A 274 21.63 14.09 35.81
C GLY A 274 20.11 14.27 35.88
N PHE A 275 19.37 13.93 34.83
CA PHE A 275 17.91 13.90 34.83
C PHE A 275 17.39 12.70 35.63
N TYR A 276 16.09 12.65 35.90
CA TYR A 276 15.49 11.46 36.49
C TYR A 276 15.63 10.27 35.53
N ASN A 277 15.86 9.08 36.07
CA ASN A 277 15.86 7.86 35.26
C ASN A 277 14.46 7.22 35.27
N ARG A 278 14.28 6.18 34.46
CA ARG A 278 13.00 5.44 34.35
C ARG A 278 12.43 4.93 35.69
N ASN A 279 13.27 4.62 36.68
CA ASN A 279 12.81 4.09 37.97
C ASN A 279 12.07 5.15 38.80
N ALA A 280 12.36 6.43 38.55
CA ALA A 280 11.74 7.53 39.25
C ALA A 280 10.33 7.87 38.75
N LEU A 281 9.94 7.39 37.56
CA LEU A 281 8.72 7.84 36.89
C LEU A 281 7.48 7.60 37.73
N THR A 282 7.31 6.40 38.28
CA THR A 282 6.10 6.04 39.04
C THR A 282 5.90 6.95 40.25
N GLU A 283 6.97 7.23 41.01
CA GLU A 283 6.91 8.07 42.20
C GLU A 283 6.74 9.55 41.83
N VAL A 284 7.52 10.05 40.87
CA VAL A 284 7.54 11.47 40.50
C VAL A 284 6.27 11.86 39.72
N ALA A 285 5.83 11.04 38.76
CA ALA A 285 4.60 11.29 38.02
C ALA A 285 3.37 11.11 38.93
N GLY A 286 3.35 10.08 39.78
CA GLY A 286 2.27 9.88 40.75
C GLY A 286 2.12 11.07 41.70
N LYS A 287 3.25 11.61 42.19
CA LYS A 287 3.26 12.84 42.99
C LYS A 287 2.77 14.05 42.21
N ALA A 288 3.31 14.28 41.01
CA ALA A 288 2.92 15.40 40.16
C ALA A 288 1.42 15.41 39.83
N MET A 289 0.84 14.25 39.54
CA MET A 289 -0.59 14.10 39.28
C MET A 289 -1.44 14.28 40.54
N ALA A 290 -0.96 13.83 41.71
CA ALA A 290 -1.66 14.02 42.98
C ALA A 290 -1.63 15.48 43.49
N GLU A 291 -0.62 16.26 43.10
CA GLU A 291 -0.45 17.67 43.48
C GLU A 291 -1.20 18.64 42.53
N CYS A 292 -1.81 18.15 41.44
CA CYS A 292 -2.61 18.96 40.53
C CYS A 292 -3.94 19.40 41.17
N ALA A 293 -4.28 20.69 41.04
CA ALA A 293 -5.58 21.22 41.44
C ALA A 293 -6.67 20.89 40.40
N ASP A 294 -7.95 21.01 40.78
CA ASP A 294 -9.08 20.83 39.84
C ASP A 294 -8.94 21.74 38.62
N GLY A 295 -8.93 21.13 37.42
CA GLY A 295 -8.76 21.82 36.14
C GLY A 295 -7.29 21.99 35.69
N GLU A 296 -6.32 21.50 36.47
CA GLU A 296 -4.92 21.37 36.04
C GLU A 296 -4.61 19.97 35.53
N MET A 297 -3.70 19.89 34.57
CA MET A 297 -3.26 18.64 33.96
C MET A 297 -1.74 18.49 34.06
N VAL A 298 -1.27 17.25 33.99
CA VAL A 298 0.12 16.90 33.76
C VAL A 298 0.26 16.42 32.32
N ALA A 299 1.13 17.06 31.55
CA ALA A 299 1.47 16.60 30.21
C ALA A 299 2.70 15.70 30.26
N PHE A 300 2.59 14.51 29.68
CA PHE A 300 3.69 13.60 29.39
C PHE A 300 4.19 13.91 28.00
N VAL A 301 5.42 14.40 27.88
CA VAL A 301 6.01 14.85 26.62
C VAL A 301 7.18 13.95 26.26
N TYR A 302 7.00 13.09 25.28
CA TYR A 302 8.03 12.22 24.76
C TYR A 302 8.82 12.94 23.67
N ILE A 303 10.15 12.91 23.76
CA ILE A 303 11.06 13.61 22.86
C ILE A 303 12.07 12.62 22.31
N GLY A 304 11.93 12.28 21.03
CA GLY A 304 12.90 11.50 20.27
C GLY A 304 13.80 12.35 19.40
N LEU A 305 14.98 11.79 19.09
CA LEU A 305 16.02 12.42 18.28
C LEU A 305 16.04 11.77 16.88
N THR A 306 15.56 12.49 15.86
CA THR A 306 15.55 11.98 14.48
C THR A 306 16.99 11.74 14.00
N GLY A 307 17.32 10.55 13.48
CA GLY A 307 18.64 10.27 12.89
C GLY A 307 19.78 10.01 13.89
N TYR A 308 19.48 9.95 15.20
CA TYR A 308 20.50 9.62 16.21
C TYR A 308 21.14 8.25 15.98
N GLN A 309 20.36 7.25 15.58
CA GLN A 309 20.86 5.90 15.35
C GLN A 309 21.90 5.87 14.22
N GLU A 310 21.60 6.50 13.08
CA GLU A 310 22.54 6.63 11.96
C GLU A 310 23.83 7.37 12.36
N PHE A 311 23.70 8.40 13.21
CA PHE A 311 24.84 9.13 13.73
C PHE A 311 25.72 8.26 14.64
N GLN A 312 25.10 7.49 15.54
CA GLN A 312 25.84 6.59 16.42
C GLN A 312 26.51 5.45 15.65
N GLU A 313 25.84 4.90 14.62
CA GLU A 313 26.41 3.88 13.73
C GLU A 313 27.61 4.44 12.94
N ARG A 314 27.56 5.70 12.53
CA ARG A 314 28.61 6.36 11.74
C ARG A 314 29.81 6.83 12.56
N TYR A 315 29.59 7.40 13.73
CA TYR A 315 30.62 8.07 14.55
C TYR A 315 30.95 7.34 15.86
N GLY A 316 30.26 6.24 16.15
CA GLY A 316 30.49 5.38 17.29
C GLY A 316 29.80 5.84 18.58
N MET A 317 29.80 4.93 19.56
CA MET A 317 29.07 5.08 20.82
C MET A 317 29.52 6.29 21.67
N ILE A 318 30.81 6.65 21.64
CA ILE A 318 31.34 7.78 22.43
C ILE A 318 30.74 9.10 21.95
N ALA A 319 30.76 9.36 20.64
CA ALA A 319 30.17 10.56 20.03
C ALA A 319 28.65 10.61 20.25
N GLY A 320 27.96 9.46 20.14
CA GLY A 320 26.53 9.37 20.46
C GLY A 320 26.23 9.72 21.93
N ASN A 321 27.09 9.31 22.87
CA ASN A 321 26.94 9.65 24.28
C ASN A 321 27.26 11.12 24.60
N SER A 322 28.22 11.72 23.87
CA SER A 322 28.48 13.17 23.93
C SER A 322 27.26 13.95 23.43
N TYR A 323 26.63 13.51 22.33
CA TYR A 323 25.44 14.16 21.79
C TYR A 323 24.30 14.22 22.79
N ILE A 324 24.01 13.10 23.46
CA ILE A 324 22.99 13.02 24.51
C ILE A 324 23.29 14.00 25.65
N ARG A 325 24.56 14.09 26.07
CA ARG A 325 24.99 15.02 27.13
C ARG A 325 24.76 16.48 26.72
N VAL A 326 25.18 16.87 25.52
CA VAL A 326 24.99 18.23 25.02
C VAL A 326 23.50 18.55 24.88
N CYS A 327 22.69 17.61 24.37
CA CYS A 327 21.24 17.77 24.28
C CYS A 327 20.60 18.01 25.66
N ALA A 328 21.00 17.23 26.67
CA ALA A 328 20.54 17.42 28.04
C ALA A 328 20.98 18.77 28.64
N GLU A 329 22.21 19.23 28.36
CA GLU A 329 22.70 20.54 28.79
C GLU A 329 21.93 21.69 28.14
N VAL A 330 21.59 21.57 26.86
CA VAL A 330 20.78 22.55 26.14
C VAL A 330 19.36 22.55 26.67
N LEU A 331 18.72 21.39 26.82
CA LEU A 331 17.38 21.25 27.42
C LEU A 331 17.33 21.90 28.81
N ARG A 332 18.35 21.68 29.64
CA ARG A 332 18.43 22.23 31.01
C ARG A 332 18.35 23.76 31.06
N LYS A 333 18.82 24.48 30.03
CA LYS A 333 18.75 25.94 29.94
C LYS A 333 17.32 26.47 29.79
N PHE A 334 16.38 25.61 29.40
CA PHE A 334 15.00 25.97 29.11
C PHE A 334 13.99 25.29 30.06
N LEU A 335 14.47 24.52 31.05
CA LEU A 335 13.60 23.92 32.06
C LEU A 335 13.11 24.97 33.05
N THR A 336 11.81 24.98 33.30
CA THR A 336 11.16 25.74 34.38
C THR A 336 10.88 24.82 35.57
N PRO A 337 10.53 25.34 36.77
CA PRO A 337 10.16 24.49 37.91
C PRO A 337 8.98 23.53 37.64
N CYS A 338 8.15 23.83 36.64
CA CYS A 338 7.03 23.00 36.22
C CYS A 338 7.41 21.95 35.17
N LEU A 339 8.65 21.94 34.67
CA LEU A 339 9.14 20.98 33.68
C LEU A 339 10.14 20.02 34.34
N ILE A 340 9.71 18.77 34.52
CA ILE A 340 10.49 17.74 35.20
C ILE A 340 11.12 16.81 34.14
N PRO A 341 12.46 16.82 33.96
CA PRO A 341 13.10 16.06 32.91
C PRO A 341 13.48 14.64 33.34
N PHE A 342 13.30 13.72 32.40
CA PHE A 342 13.71 12.33 32.49
C PHE A 342 14.60 11.94 31.32
N ARG A 343 15.58 11.10 31.61
CA ARG A 343 16.24 10.27 30.62
C ARG A 343 15.49 8.93 30.54
N TRP A 344 14.78 8.69 29.44
CA TRP A 344 13.91 7.54 29.31
C TRP A 344 14.64 6.27 28.86
N LEU A 345 14.89 6.13 27.56
CA LEU A 345 15.53 4.95 26.97
C LEU A 345 16.45 5.37 25.82
N GLY A 346 17.66 4.81 25.75
CA GLY A 346 18.56 5.02 24.60
C GLY A 346 18.88 6.50 24.39
N ALA A 347 18.33 7.07 23.31
CA ALA A 347 18.46 8.46 22.85
C ALA A 347 17.35 9.39 23.39
N ASP A 348 16.30 8.85 24.00
CA ASP A 348 15.02 9.53 24.20
C ASP A 348 14.90 10.25 25.55
N PHE A 349 14.19 11.37 25.54
CA PHE A 349 13.86 12.16 26.72
C PHE A 349 12.36 12.16 26.98
N LEU A 350 12.00 12.29 28.25
CA LEU A 350 10.62 12.50 28.67
C LEU A 350 10.59 13.77 29.53
N LEU A 351 9.67 14.69 29.27
CA LEU A 351 9.39 15.83 30.14
C LEU A 351 8.00 15.66 30.72
N LEU A 352 7.86 15.83 32.04
CA LEU A 352 6.56 16.02 32.67
C LEU A 352 6.34 17.53 32.85
N ALA A 353 5.32 18.08 32.19
CA ALA A 353 4.89 19.45 32.42
C ALA A 353 3.74 19.46 33.41
N THR A 354 3.93 20.07 34.58
CA THR A 354 2.93 20.15 35.63
C THR A 354 2.15 21.46 35.58
N HIS A 355 0.97 21.47 36.20
CA HIS A 355 0.09 22.66 36.28
C HIS A 355 -0.36 23.21 34.92
N VAL A 356 -0.57 22.33 33.93
CA VAL A 356 -1.05 22.71 32.59
C VAL A 356 -2.53 23.07 32.66
N ARG A 357 -2.87 24.33 32.34
CA ARG A 357 -4.26 24.84 32.36
C ARG A 357 -4.84 25.11 30.98
N SER A 358 -3.99 25.46 30.01
CA SER A 358 -4.38 25.76 28.63
C SER A 358 -3.51 24.95 27.67
N LEU A 359 -4.16 24.18 26.80
CA LEU A 359 -3.49 23.37 25.79
C LEU A 359 -2.77 24.23 24.74
N GLU A 360 -3.36 25.36 24.36
CA GLU A 360 -2.78 26.29 23.39
C GLU A 360 -1.47 26.90 23.93
N SER A 361 -1.50 27.41 25.16
CA SER A 361 -0.31 27.98 25.82
C SER A 361 0.79 26.94 26.02
N PHE A 362 0.42 25.71 26.38
CA PHE A 362 1.37 24.60 26.52
C PHE A 362 2.01 24.24 25.17
N ARG A 363 1.21 24.19 24.10
CA ARG A 363 1.71 23.88 22.76
C ARG A 363 2.71 24.94 22.27
N GLU A 364 2.40 26.22 22.46
CA GLU A 364 3.30 27.34 22.13
C GLU A 364 4.61 27.29 22.94
N GLU A 365 4.54 26.97 24.23
CA GLU A 365 5.73 26.79 25.08
C GLU A 365 6.60 25.65 24.55
N MET A 366 6.00 24.52 24.19
CA MET A 366 6.70 23.35 23.66
C MET A 366 7.33 23.62 22.29
N GLU A 367 6.62 24.26 21.36
CA GLU A 367 7.17 24.71 20.08
C GLU A 367 8.39 25.62 20.29
N GLY A 368 8.29 26.56 21.23
CA GLY A 368 9.38 27.45 21.61
C GLY A 368 10.60 26.71 22.17
N ILE A 369 10.39 25.68 23.00
CA ILE A 369 11.47 24.83 23.53
C ILE A 369 12.13 24.05 22.39
N ILE A 370 11.35 23.43 21.50
CA ILE A 370 11.84 22.64 20.36
C ILE A 370 12.74 23.49 19.46
N GLN A 371 12.26 24.67 19.05
CA GLN A 371 13.01 25.59 18.18
C GLN A 371 14.31 26.06 18.85
N LYS A 372 14.27 26.37 20.15
CA LYS A 372 15.46 26.77 20.90
C LYS A 372 16.47 25.63 20.97
N VAL A 373 16.05 24.42 21.34
CA VAL A 373 16.96 23.27 21.45
C VAL A 373 17.61 22.98 20.09
N GLN A 374 16.85 22.97 19.01
CA GLN A 374 17.38 22.79 17.65
C GLN A 374 18.37 23.89 17.25
N LYS A 375 18.11 25.15 17.62
CA LYS A 375 19.01 26.28 17.33
C LYS A 375 20.33 26.22 18.11
N TYR A 376 20.30 25.74 19.36
CA TYR A 376 21.48 25.70 20.22
C TYR A 376 22.26 24.38 20.12
N MET A 377 21.72 23.37 19.42
CA MET A 377 22.44 22.17 18.98
C MET A 377 23.31 22.54 17.76
N GLY A 378 24.52 23.07 18.00
CA GLY A 378 25.40 23.56 16.94
C GLY A 378 26.54 22.61 16.57
N ASP A 379 27.28 22.14 17.57
CA ASP A 379 28.48 21.32 17.43
C ASP A 379 28.50 20.30 18.58
N VAL A 380 28.87 19.06 18.27
CA VAL A 380 29.24 18.05 19.28
C VAL A 380 30.61 17.48 18.90
N ASP A 381 31.61 17.74 19.74
CA ASP A 381 32.99 17.28 19.56
C ASP A 381 33.59 17.66 18.18
N GLY A 382 33.28 18.85 17.65
CA GLY A 382 33.77 19.29 16.33
C GLY A 382 32.89 18.88 15.14
N ILE A 383 31.79 18.17 15.39
CA ILE A 383 30.86 17.70 14.36
C ILE A 383 29.63 18.60 14.37
N ALA A 384 29.34 19.24 13.25
CA ALA A 384 28.10 19.98 13.06
C ALA A 384 26.92 19.00 12.97
N VAL A 385 25.99 19.07 13.92
CA VAL A 385 24.84 18.16 13.99
C VAL A 385 23.56 18.95 14.13
N SER A 386 22.65 18.77 13.18
CA SER A 386 21.29 19.32 13.20
C SER A 386 20.30 18.17 13.11
N PHE A 387 19.75 17.74 14.24
CA PHE A 387 18.65 16.78 14.27
C PHE A 387 17.36 17.50 14.61
N GLN A 388 16.29 17.12 13.92
CA GLN A 388 14.96 17.52 14.30
C GLN A 388 14.54 16.76 15.57
N LEU A 389 13.67 17.37 16.34
CA LEU A 389 13.11 16.76 17.54
C LEU A 389 11.73 16.25 17.17
N ALA A 390 11.53 14.95 17.29
CA ALA A 390 10.21 14.36 17.23
C ALA A 390 9.61 14.47 18.62
N VAL A 391 8.47 15.15 18.74
CA VAL A 391 7.83 15.42 20.03
C VAL A 391 6.37 15.01 19.97
N GLY A 392 5.99 14.12 20.87
CA GLY A 392 4.61 13.69 21.09
C GLY A 392 4.21 13.89 22.53
N TYR A 393 2.93 14.16 22.79
CA TYR A 393 2.45 14.33 24.17
C TYR A 393 1.06 13.76 24.43
N ALA A 394 0.82 13.39 25.68
CA ALA A 394 -0.47 12.95 26.22
C ALA A 394 -0.74 13.62 27.58
N LEU A 395 -2.01 13.79 27.94
CA LEU A 395 -2.44 14.62 29.06
C LEU A 395 -3.25 13.84 30.08
N SER A 396 -2.94 14.02 31.36
CA SER A 396 -3.74 13.47 32.45
C SER A 396 -5.15 14.07 32.47
N GLY A 397 -6.18 13.29 32.84
CA GLY A 397 -7.58 13.74 32.89
C GLY A 397 -8.27 13.91 31.53
N ILE A 398 -7.53 13.92 30.41
CA ILE A 398 -8.07 13.92 29.04
C ILE A 398 -7.83 12.55 28.37
N ASP A 399 -6.57 12.13 28.28
CA ASP A 399 -6.18 10.92 27.56
C ASP A 399 -6.19 9.68 28.46
N GLY A 400 -5.97 9.87 29.76
CA GLY A 400 -6.00 8.83 30.80
C GLY A 400 -5.45 9.35 32.14
N ASP A 401 -5.50 8.51 33.17
CA ASP A 401 -5.01 8.86 34.53
C ASP A 401 -3.92 7.91 35.04
N VAL A 402 -3.51 6.95 34.21
CA VAL A 402 -2.45 6.00 34.55
C VAL A 402 -1.15 6.47 33.90
N PRO A 403 -0.08 6.76 34.68
CA PRO A 403 1.19 7.24 34.14
C PRO A 403 1.81 6.35 33.05
N ALA A 404 1.62 5.03 33.15
CA ALA A 404 2.13 4.08 32.16
C ALA A 404 1.42 4.22 30.81
N ASP A 405 0.09 4.40 30.81
CA ASP A 405 -0.71 4.56 29.60
C ASP A 405 -0.42 5.92 28.94
N LEU A 406 -0.35 7.00 29.74
CA LEU A 406 -0.02 8.34 29.25
C LEU A 406 1.37 8.39 28.60
N LEU A 407 2.34 7.69 29.17
CA LEU A 407 3.65 7.54 28.56
C LEU A 407 3.58 6.79 27.21
N GLU A 408 2.85 5.68 27.14
CA GLU A 408 2.67 4.92 25.90
C GLU A 408 2.00 5.78 24.82
N TYR A 409 0.99 6.56 25.21
CA TYR A 409 0.27 7.49 24.33
C TYR A 409 1.16 8.62 23.81
N ALA A 410 1.98 9.21 24.69
CA ALA A 410 2.95 10.24 24.29
C ALA A 410 4.02 9.67 23.34
N SER A 411 4.51 8.45 23.60
CA SER A 411 5.46 7.76 22.72
C SER A 411 4.83 7.39 21.37
N PHE A 412 3.56 6.98 21.34
CA PHE A 412 2.84 6.74 20.08
C PHE A 412 2.75 8.02 19.24
N ALA A 413 2.35 9.13 19.85
CA ALA A 413 2.24 10.42 19.17
C ALA A 413 3.61 10.91 18.65
N GLU A 414 4.69 10.65 19.37
CA GLU A 414 6.05 10.98 18.94
C GLU A 414 6.48 10.13 17.74
N ASN A 415 6.16 8.84 17.74
CA ASN A 415 6.50 7.93 16.65
C ASN A 415 5.77 8.30 15.34
N GLU A 416 4.53 8.81 15.40
CA GLU A 416 3.85 9.38 14.23
C GLU A 416 4.65 10.53 13.60
N VAL A 417 5.36 11.33 14.41
CA VAL A 417 6.26 12.38 13.91
C VAL A 417 7.53 11.78 13.32
N LEU A 418 8.15 10.78 13.97
CA LEU A 418 9.34 10.10 13.43
C LEU A 418 9.10 9.50 12.04
N ARG A 419 7.87 9.04 11.77
CA ARG A 419 7.46 8.51 10.46
C ARG A 419 7.13 9.59 9.42
N GLY A 420 7.12 10.86 9.80
CA GLY A 420 6.73 11.98 8.93
C GLY A 420 5.23 12.06 8.66
N GLU A 421 4.40 11.37 9.45
CA GLU A 421 2.93 11.40 9.32
C GLU A 421 2.35 12.68 9.95
N ARG A 422 3.06 13.27 10.93
CA ARG A 422 2.66 14.44 11.71
C ARG A 422 3.83 15.36 12.02
N GLU A 423 3.52 16.58 12.44
CA GLU A 423 4.49 17.60 12.84
C GLU A 423 4.64 17.66 14.37
N SER A 424 5.85 17.99 14.84
CA SER A 424 6.11 18.26 16.26
C SER A 424 5.59 19.65 16.68
N PRO A 425 4.99 19.82 17.87
CA PRO A 425 4.60 18.77 18.82
C PRO A 425 3.23 18.14 18.47
N ASN A 426 3.17 16.82 18.41
CA ASN A 426 1.96 16.07 18.05
C ASN A 426 1.16 15.64 19.31
N PRO A 427 -0.12 16.02 19.46
CA PRO A 427 -0.97 15.47 20.52
C PRO A 427 -1.34 14.02 20.23
N PHE A 428 -1.49 13.24 21.31
CA PHE A 428 -2.11 11.92 21.24
C PHE A 428 -3.52 11.98 20.65
N ASN A 429 -3.85 10.97 19.84
CA ASN A 429 -5.20 10.78 19.33
C ASN A 429 -5.59 9.31 19.47
N ARG A 430 -6.66 9.10 20.24
CA ARG A 430 -7.14 7.76 20.59
C ARG A 430 -7.62 6.95 19.39
N GLU A 431 -8.28 7.56 18.42
CA GLU A 431 -8.76 6.83 17.22
C GLU A 431 -7.58 6.31 16.38
N ARG A 432 -6.54 7.13 16.20
CA ARG A 432 -5.32 6.73 15.47
C ARG A 432 -4.56 5.62 16.18
N TYR A 433 -4.41 5.71 17.49
CA TYR A 433 -3.78 4.67 18.30
C TYR A 433 -4.52 3.33 18.18
N GLU A 434 -5.84 3.33 18.30
CA GLU A 434 -6.65 2.11 18.16
C GLU A 434 -6.61 1.54 16.73
N GLU A 435 -6.56 2.37 15.69
CA GLU A 435 -6.35 1.89 14.30
C GLU A 435 -4.97 1.28 14.13
N ALA A 436 -3.91 1.93 14.62
CA ALA A 436 -2.55 1.39 14.54
C ALA A 436 -2.40 0.06 15.29
N LYS A 437 -3.05 -0.07 16.46
CA LYS A 437 -3.09 -1.32 17.22
C LYS A 437 -3.87 -2.42 16.47
N ARG A 438 -5.00 -2.06 15.84
CA ARG A 438 -5.75 -2.99 14.97
C ARG A 438 -4.91 -3.41 13.76
N ALA A 439 -4.21 -2.49 13.11
CA ALA A 439 -3.29 -2.78 12.00
C ALA A 439 -2.15 -3.72 12.43
N ALA A 440 -1.52 -3.46 13.58
CA ALA A 440 -0.49 -4.33 14.13
C ALA A 440 -1.02 -5.76 14.40
N LEU A 441 -2.23 -5.87 14.93
CA LEU A 441 -2.89 -7.17 15.11
C LEU A 441 -3.20 -7.84 13.76
N ARG A 442 -3.77 -7.11 12.79
CA ARG A 442 -4.04 -7.60 11.42
C ARG A 442 -2.79 -8.19 10.78
N ARG A 443 -1.66 -7.49 10.88
CA ARG A 443 -0.36 -7.93 10.34
C ARG A 443 0.09 -9.30 10.83
N THR A 444 -0.32 -9.73 12.03
CA THR A 444 -0.01 -11.08 12.54
C THR A 444 -0.73 -12.20 11.78
N PHE A 445 -1.83 -11.90 11.09
CA PHE A 445 -2.65 -12.86 10.35
C PHE A 445 -2.30 -12.98 8.86
N ILE A 446 -1.48 -12.09 8.31
CA ILE A 446 -1.15 -12.05 6.86
C ILE A 446 -0.67 -13.41 6.36
N LYS A 447 0.23 -14.04 7.11
CA LYS A 447 0.78 -15.35 6.73
C LYS A 447 -0.31 -16.42 6.68
N ASP A 448 -1.21 -16.47 7.67
CA ASP A 448 -2.33 -17.42 7.69
C ASP A 448 -3.31 -17.18 6.52
N ILE A 449 -3.60 -15.93 6.21
CA ILE A 449 -4.47 -15.53 5.09
C ILE A 449 -3.88 -16.01 3.76
N ILE A 450 -2.58 -15.82 3.56
CA ILE A 450 -1.88 -16.25 2.35
C ILE A 450 -1.77 -17.78 2.26
N ASP A 451 -1.39 -18.44 3.36
CA ASP A 451 -1.16 -19.89 3.41
C ASP A 451 -2.46 -20.69 3.24
N ARG A 452 -3.58 -20.19 3.81
CA ARG A 452 -4.91 -20.81 3.69
C ARG A 452 -5.74 -20.31 2.51
N ASN A 453 -5.18 -19.43 1.68
CA ASN A 453 -5.86 -18.79 0.55
C ASN A 453 -7.22 -18.17 0.93
N GLN A 454 -7.25 -17.31 1.95
CA GLN A 454 -8.45 -16.61 2.42
C GLN A 454 -8.80 -15.41 1.53
N LEU A 455 -8.85 -15.66 0.22
CA LEU A 455 -9.15 -14.70 -0.83
C LEU A 455 -10.28 -15.26 -1.69
N SER A 456 -11.19 -14.39 -2.10
CA SER A 456 -12.21 -14.69 -3.10
C SER A 456 -12.08 -13.70 -4.26
N ILE A 457 -12.54 -14.09 -5.44
CA ILE A 457 -12.49 -13.26 -6.64
C ILE A 457 -13.92 -12.86 -7.01
N VAL A 458 -14.10 -11.59 -7.32
CA VAL A 458 -15.30 -11.06 -7.96
C VAL A 458 -14.92 -10.43 -9.30
N PHE A 459 -15.85 -10.43 -10.25
CA PHE A 459 -15.64 -9.94 -11.59
C PHE A 459 -16.52 -8.71 -11.84
N GLN A 460 -15.98 -7.69 -12.48
CA GLN A 460 -16.74 -6.52 -12.90
C GLN A 460 -16.72 -6.39 -14.44
N PRO A 461 -17.88 -6.21 -15.10
CA PRO A 461 -17.93 -6.15 -16.56
C PRO A 461 -17.36 -4.84 -17.11
N ILE A 462 -16.61 -4.96 -18.20
CA ILE A 462 -16.06 -3.86 -19.00
C ILE A 462 -16.81 -3.87 -20.34
N VAL A 463 -17.38 -2.72 -20.71
CA VAL A 463 -18.30 -2.59 -21.85
C VAL A 463 -17.68 -1.74 -22.95
N SER A 464 -17.89 -2.12 -24.21
CA SER A 464 -17.57 -1.24 -25.32
C SER A 464 -18.60 -0.12 -25.45
N LEU A 465 -18.16 1.13 -25.35
CA LEU A 465 -19.03 2.29 -25.58
C LEU A 465 -19.40 2.50 -27.06
N LYS A 466 -18.81 1.72 -27.96
CA LYS A 466 -19.17 1.74 -29.39
C LYS A 466 -20.36 0.85 -29.70
N THR A 467 -20.42 -0.34 -29.10
CA THR A 467 -21.43 -1.37 -29.44
C THR A 467 -22.44 -1.61 -28.32
N GLY A 468 -22.10 -1.26 -27.07
CA GLY A 468 -22.85 -1.66 -25.88
C GLY A 468 -22.71 -3.15 -25.56
N GLU A 469 -21.72 -3.84 -26.15
CA GLU A 469 -21.44 -5.25 -25.89
C GLU A 469 -20.31 -5.38 -24.87
N LEU A 470 -20.31 -6.50 -24.15
CA LEU A 470 -19.27 -6.88 -23.20
C LEU A 470 -17.92 -7.02 -23.92
N TYR A 471 -16.88 -6.40 -23.37
CA TYR A 471 -15.51 -6.52 -23.86
C TYR A 471 -14.69 -7.51 -23.00
N GLY A 472 -14.90 -7.48 -21.69
CA GLY A 472 -14.13 -8.26 -20.74
C GLY A 472 -14.62 -8.09 -19.31
N PHE A 473 -13.87 -8.66 -18.38
CA PHE A 473 -14.10 -8.54 -16.94
C PHE A 473 -12.81 -8.14 -16.23
N GLU A 474 -12.89 -7.26 -15.25
CA GLU A 474 -11.81 -7.06 -14.27
C GLU A 474 -11.99 -8.03 -13.09
N ALA A 475 -10.92 -8.76 -12.76
CA ALA A 475 -10.88 -9.65 -11.61
C ALA A 475 -10.38 -8.92 -10.37
N LEU A 476 -11.27 -8.76 -9.40
CA LEU A 476 -11.01 -8.03 -8.17
C LEU A 476 -10.94 -9.01 -6.99
N SER A 477 -9.82 -9.00 -6.28
CA SER A 477 -9.65 -9.81 -5.07
C SER A 477 -10.41 -9.23 -3.88
N ARG A 478 -10.98 -10.10 -3.05
CA ARG A 478 -11.70 -9.76 -1.82
C ARG A 478 -11.20 -10.64 -0.67
N PRO A 479 -10.75 -10.06 0.45
CA PRO A 479 -10.39 -10.86 1.62
C PRO A 479 -11.64 -11.54 2.17
N THR A 480 -11.53 -12.83 2.52
CA THR A 480 -12.63 -13.55 3.19
C THR A 480 -12.52 -13.46 4.72
N ASN A 481 -11.36 -13.03 5.22
CA ASN A 481 -11.15 -12.81 6.64
C ASN A 481 -11.79 -11.48 7.09
N PRO A 482 -12.73 -11.48 8.05
CA PRO A 482 -13.47 -10.29 8.46
C PRO A 482 -12.61 -9.23 9.16
N ILE A 483 -11.35 -9.56 9.50
CA ILE A 483 -10.42 -8.60 10.09
C ILE A 483 -10.01 -7.50 9.09
N TYR A 484 -10.10 -7.79 7.79
CA TYR A 484 -9.84 -6.85 6.69
C TYR A 484 -11.16 -6.39 6.09
N ARG A 485 -11.32 -5.07 5.92
CA ARG A 485 -12.55 -4.51 5.34
C ARG A 485 -12.53 -4.57 3.82
N ASN A 486 -11.35 -4.41 3.24
CA ASN A 486 -11.13 -4.36 1.80
C ASN A 486 -9.75 -4.95 1.46
N ILE A 487 -9.47 -5.08 0.16
CA ILE A 487 -8.21 -5.68 -0.30
C ILE A 487 -7.03 -4.72 -0.14
N GLU A 488 -7.29 -3.42 -0.17
CA GLU A 488 -6.28 -2.36 -0.03
C GLU A 488 -5.61 -2.42 1.34
N GLU A 489 -6.38 -2.57 2.43
CA GLU A 489 -5.85 -2.77 3.79
C GLU A 489 -4.93 -4.00 3.87
N LEU A 490 -5.30 -5.10 3.20
CA LEU A 490 -4.50 -6.33 3.17
C LEU A 490 -3.21 -6.14 2.37
N ILE A 491 -3.28 -5.43 1.24
CA ILE A 491 -2.12 -5.09 0.41
C ILE A 491 -1.14 -4.21 1.21
N GLU A 492 -1.61 -3.14 1.85
CA GLU A 492 -0.78 -2.23 2.66
C GLU A 492 -0.08 -2.97 3.81
N ASP A 493 -0.84 -3.81 4.53
CA ASP A 493 -0.29 -4.61 5.62
C ASP A 493 0.71 -5.68 5.10
N ALA A 494 0.47 -6.26 3.92
CA ALA A 494 1.40 -7.18 3.26
C ALA A 494 2.68 -6.48 2.78
N GLU A 495 2.60 -5.25 2.30
CA GLU A 495 3.78 -4.44 1.98
C GLU A 495 4.60 -4.12 3.23
N ALA A 496 3.95 -3.67 4.30
CA ALA A 496 4.59 -3.33 5.57
C ALA A 496 5.31 -4.52 6.22
N THR A 497 4.88 -5.75 5.93
CA THR A 497 5.49 -6.98 6.46
C THR A 497 6.38 -7.72 5.46
N GLY A 498 6.54 -7.20 4.23
CA GLY A 498 7.35 -7.82 3.18
C GLY A 498 6.73 -9.05 2.50
N HIS A 499 5.42 -9.28 2.66
CA HIS A 499 4.69 -10.40 2.06
C HIS A 499 3.93 -10.06 0.78
N TYR A 500 3.96 -8.80 0.32
CA TYR A 500 3.23 -8.34 -0.88
C TYR A 500 3.46 -9.23 -2.10
N ALA A 501 4.71 -9.64 -2.34
CA ALA A 501 5.05 -10.45 -3.51
C ALA A 501 4.30 -11.81 -3.52
N ILE A 502 4.18 -12.44 -2.36
CA ILE A 502 3.50 -13.73 -2.22
C ILE A 502 1.98 -13.55 -2.34
N LEU A 503 1.45 -12.46 -1.76
CA LEU A 503 0.04 -12.12 -1.82
C LEU A 503 -0.41 -11.85 -3.27
N GLU A 504 0.31 -10.99 -3.99
CA GLU A 504 -0.04 -10.64 -5.37
C GLU A 504 0.02 -11.87 -6.28
N LYS A 505 1.05 -12.71 -6.16
CA LYS A 505 1.13 -13.98 -6.88
C LYS A 505 -0.14 -14.81 -6.63
N ARG A 506 -0.57 -14.94 -5.37
CA ARG A 506 -1.80 -15.67 -5.03
C ARG A 506 -3.04 -15.05 -5.67
N MET A 507 -3.17 -13.72 -5.65
CA MET A 507 -4.27 -12.99 -6.27
C MET A 507 -4.36 -13.26 -7.78
N VAL A 508 -3.22 -13.22 -8.48
CA VAL A 508 -3.16 -13.49 -9.93
C VAL A 508 -3.59 -14.92 -10.26
N TYR A 509 -3.05 -15.93 -9.57
CA TYR A 509 -3.45 -17.32 -9.82
C TYR A 509 -4.92 -17.58 -9.49
N ASN A 510 -5.44 -17.03 -8.38
CA ASN A 510 -6.85 -17.16 -8.04
C ASN A 510 -7.77 -16.54 -9.10
N ALA A 511 -7.40 -15.38 -9.67
CA ALA A 511 -8.17 -14.74 -10.74
C ALA A 511 -8.21 -15.60 -12.01
N LEU A 512 -7.07 -16.16 -12.40
CA LEU A 512 -6.94 -17.06 -13.55
C LEU A 512 -7.75 -18.34 -13.35
N ASP A 513 -7.61 -18.98 -12.18
CA ASP A 513 -8.33 -20.22 -11.82
C ASP A 513 -9.84 -19.99 -11.77
N ALA A 514 -10.29 -18.90 -11.16
CA ALA A 514 -11.71 -18.56 -11.10
C ALA A 514 -12.30 -18.34 -12.50
N TYR A 515 -11.58 -17.67 -13.40
CA TYR A 515 -12.04 -17.43 -14.77
C TYR A 515 -11.96 -18.68 -15.68
N MET A 516 -11.15 -19.68 -15.34
CA MET A 516 -11.16 -20.97 -16.04
C MET A 516 -12.50 -21.71 -15.89
N LEU A 517 -13.23 -21.45 -14.80
CA LEU A 517 -14.52 -22.07 -14.50
C LEU A 517 -15.72 -21.37 -15.19
N ARG A 518 -15.46 -20.40 -16.07
CA ARG A 518 -16.50 -19.63 -16.76
C ARG A 518 -17.33 -20.46 -17.74
N ASP A 519 -18.53 -19.96 -18.04
CA ASP A 519 -19.38 -20.47 -19.10
C ASP A 519 -18.77 -20.24 -20.51
N GLU A 520 -19.12 -21.14 -21.44
CA GLU A 520 -18.58 -21.11 -22.82
C GLU A 520 -18.91 -19.80 -23.57
N HIS A 521 -20.05 -19.17 -23.27
CA HIS A 521 -20.45 -17.88 -23.82
C HIS A 521 -19.46 -16.75 -23.49
N PHE A 522 -18.75 -16.84 -22.36
CA PHE A 522 -17.73 -15.85 -21.97
C PHE A 522 -16.32 -16.19 -22.48
N ARG A 523 -16.15 -17.26 -23.28
CA ARG A 523 -14.82 -17.75 -23.67
C ARG A 523 -13.95 -16.69 -24.35
N ASP A 524 -14.54 -15.88 -25.21
CA ASP A 524 -13.85 -14.93 -26.08
C ASP A 524 -13.60 -13.53 -25.48
N HIS A 525 -14.03 -13.30 -24.24
CA HIS A 525 -13.90 -12.02 -23.54
C HIS A 525 -12.56 -11.90 -22.79
N TYR A 526 -12.06 -10.67 -22.66
CA TYR A 526 -10.80 -10.39 -21.98
C TYR A 526 -10.95 -10.48 -20.45
N LEU A 527 -9.93 -11.00 -19.78
CA LEU A 527 -9.78 -10.95 -18.33
C LEU A 527 -8.70 -9.93 -17.97
N PHE A 528 -9.08 -8.91 -17.21
CA PHE A 528 -8.16 -7.90 -16.69
C PHE A 528 -7.74 -8.30 -15.27
N ILE A 529 -6.43 -8.26 -15.00
CA ILE A 529 -5.84 -8.68 -13.73
C ILE A 529 -4.83 -7.64 -13.27
N ASN A 530 -5.00 -7.20 -12.03
CA ASN A 530 -4.15 -6.17 -11.44
C ASN A 530 -2.86 -6.83 -10.98
N THR A 531 -1.73 -6.28 -11.43
CA THR A 531 -0.42 -6.75 -11.03
C THR A 531 0.54 -5.57 -10.99
N ALA A 532 1.48 -5.56 -10.04
CA ALA A 532 2.69 -4.79 -10.11
C ALA A 532 3.64 -5.58 -11.02
N PRO A 533 3.55 -5.43 -12.36
CA PRO A 533 3.99 -6.44 -13.32
C PRO A 533 5.51 -6.56 -13.40
N PHE A 534 6.24 -5.84 -12.56
CA PHE A 534 7.68 -5.73 -12.61
C PHE A 534 8.33 -5.65 -11.21
N ALA A 535 7.62 -5.97 -10.12
CA ALA A 535 8.21 -6.05 -8.78
C ALA A 535 8.19 -7.48 -8.21
N THR A 536 7.21 -8.29 -8.62
CA THR A 536 6.83 -9.50 -7.89
C THR A 536 6.94 -10.80 -8.68
N LEU A 537 6.39 -10.84 -9.90
CA LEU A 537 6.37 -12.05 -10.70
C LEU A 537 7.71 -12.25 -11.43
N GLU A 538 8.27 -13.44 -11.29
CA GLU A 538 9.51 -13.84 -11.96
C GLU A 538 9.22 -14.35 -13.38
N GLU A 539 10.24 -14.44 -14.23
CA GLU A 539 10.09 -14.97 -15.59
C GLU A 539 9.49 -16.39 -15.60
N GLN A 540 9.81 -17.21 -14.61
CA GLN A 540 9.23 -18.54 -14.46
C GLN A 540 7.71 -18.49 -14.24
N ASP A 541 7.21 -17.51 -13.49
CA ASP A 541 5.78 -17.37 -13.24
C ASP A 541 5.03 -16.94 -14.50
N TYR A 542 5.59 -16.02 -15.27
CA TYR A 542 5.01 -15.63 -16.57
C TYR A 542 4.99 -16.79 -17.57
N ASN A 543 6.04 -17.60 -17.61
CA ASN A 543 6.09 -18.80 -18.44
C ASN A 543 5.04 -19.83 -18.01
N ASP A 544 4.89 -20.04 -16.71
CA ASP A 544 3.87 -20.95 -16.16
C ASP A 544 2.45 -20.47 -16.48
N ILE A 545 2.18 -19.18 -16.28
CA ILE A 545 0.89 -18.56 -16.61
C ILE A 545 0.59 -18.69 -18.11
N ARG A 546 1.59 -18.42 -18.96
CA ARG A 546 1.46 -18.60 -20.41
C ARG A 546 1.06 -20.03 -20.76
N ASP A 547 1.82 -21.00 -20.27
CA ASP A 547 1.69 -22.40 -20.67
C ASP A 547 0.38 -23.02 -20.17
N ARG A 548 -0.13 -22.55 -19.02
CA ARG A 548 -1.38 -23.05 -18.41
C ARG A 548 -2.64 -22.32 -18.87
N TYR A 549 -2.59 -21.00 -19.10
CA TYR A 549 -3.83 -20.20 -19.23
C TYR A 549 -3.97 -19.49 -20.57
N PHE A 550 -2.90 -18.99 -21.20
CA PHE A 550 -3.04 -18.09 -22.36
C PHE A 550 -3.57 -18.78 -23.62
N GLY A 551 -3.49 -20.12 -23.70
CA GLY A 551 -4.18 -20.90 -24.72
C GLY A 551 -5.70 -21.00 -24.54
N HIS A 552 -6.22 -20.67 -23.34
CA HIS A 552 -7.61 -20.85 -22.96
C HIS A 552 -8.37 -19.55 -22.71
N MET A 553 -7.69 -18.41 -22.58
CA MET A 553 -8.31 -17.12 -22.29
C MET A 553 -7.44 -15.96 -22.80
N LYS A 554 -8.07 -14.79 -23.00
CA LYS A 554 -7.38 -13.55 -23.36
C LYS A 554 -7.14 -12.75 -22.09
N VAL A 555 -5.88 -12.41 -21.78
CA VAL A 555 -5.51 -11.72 -20.53
C VAL A 555 -4.99 -10.33 -20.82
N VAL A 556 -5.38 -9.37 -19.98
CA VAL A 556 -4.83 -8.03 -19.90
C VAL A 556 -4.24 -7.85 -18.50
N PHE A 557 -2.96 -7.51 -18.41
CA PHE A 557 -2.36 -7.14 -17.13
C PHE A 557 -2.44 -5.64 -16.92
N GLU A 558 -2.94 -5.24 -15.77
CA GLU A 558 -3.03 -3.83 -15.39
C GLU A 558 -1.82 -3.46 -14.53
N VAL A 559 -1.14 -2.37 -14.92
CA VAL A 559 0.11 -1.91 -14.33
C VAL A 559 -0.17 -0.72 -13.42
N MET A 560 0.11 -0.88 -12.12
CA MET A 560 0.01 0.20 -11.13
C MET A 560 1.38 0.84 -10.84
N GLU A 561 1.50 2.16 -10.96
CA GLU A 561 2.74 2.92 -10.76
C GLU A 561 2.97 3.26 -9.26
N ARG A 562 3.29 2.26 -8.43
CA ARG A 562 3.59 2.51 -6.99
C ARG A 562 5.08 2.68 -6.68
N LYS A 563 6.00 2.39 -7.60
CA LYS A 563 7.47 2.57 -7.40
C LYS A 563 8.15 3.07 -8.66
N ARG A 564 9.15 3.94 -8.51
CA ARG A 564 10.02 4.42 -9.60
C ARG A 564 10.69 3.22 -10.28
N MET A 565 10.43 3.06 -11.58
CA MET A 565 10.79 1.85 -12.32
C MET A 565 11.99 2.10 -13.23
N ASP A 566 12.84 1.07 -13.39
CA ASP A 566 13.93 1.07 -14.37
C ASP A 566 13.37 0.75 -15.77
N PRO A 567 13.51 1.65 -16.77
CA PRO A 567 12.98 1.45 -18.12
C PRO A 567 13.41 0.15 -18.79
N ASP A 568 14.62 -0.35 -18.50
CA ASP A 568 15.14 -1.58 -19.12
C ASP A 568 14.44 -2.83 -18.57
N ALA A 569 14.08 -2.83 -17.28
CA ALA A 569 13.34 -3.92 -16.64
C ALA A 569 11.88 -4.00 -17.13
N ILE A 570 11.26 -2.85 -17.43
CA ILE A 570 9.92 -2.78 -18.02
C ILE A 570 9.93 -3.38 -19.43
N ASN A 571 10.87 -2.95 -20.27
CA ASN A 571 10.99 -3.40 -21.66
C ASN A 571 11.24 -4.91 -21.76
N LEU A 572 12.12 -5.46 -20.94
CA LEU A 572 12.42 -6.89 -20.93
C LEU A 572 11.17 -7.72 -20.60
N ARG A 573 10.44 -7.35 -19.56
CA ARG A 573 9.25 -8.09 -19.10
C ARG A 573 8.02 -7.87 -19.99
N LYS A 574 7.86 -6.66 -20.54
CA LYS A 574 6.91 -6.38 -21.62
C LYS A 574 7.14 -7.33 -22.79
N SER A 575 8.40 -7.57 -23.17
CA SER A 575 8.72 -8.50 -24.27
C SER A 575 8.29 -9.96 -23.99
N ILE A 576 8.34 -10.41 -22.73
CA ILE A 576 7.95 -11.77 -22.32
C ILE A 576 6.44 -11.94 -22.41
N VAL A 577 5.69 -10.96 -21.91
CA VAL A 577 4.22 -11.00 -21.89
C VAL A 577 3.61 -10.78 -23.27
N ILE A 578 4.17 -9.89 -24.09
CA ILE A 578 3.72 -9.69 -25.48
C ILE A 578 3.95 -10.94 -26.33
N LYS A 579 5.12 -11.61 -26.19
CA LYS A 579 5.39 -12.88 -26.87
C LYS A 579 4.38 -13.97 -26.50
N ALA A 580 3.77 -13.87 -25.33
CA ALA A 580 2.79 -14.80 -24.81
C ALA A 580 1.35 -14.48 -25.27
N GLY A 581 1.10 -13.30 -25.86
CA GLY A 581 -0.20 -12.92 -26.43
C GLY A 581 -1.14 -12.17 -25.47
N ALA A 582 -0.66 -11.77 -24.29
CA ALA A 582 -1.40 -10.90 -23.37
C ALA A 582 -1.19 -9.41 -23.68
N LYS A 583 -2.16 -8.58 -23.29
CA LYS A 583 -2.12 -7.12 -23.44
C LYS A 583 -1.74 -6.43 -22.14
N PHE A 584 -1.38 -5.16 -22.21
CA PHE A 584 -1.14 -4.31 -21.04
C PHE A 584 -2.11 -3.14 -20.96
N ALA A 585 -2.59 -2.89 -19.74
CA ALA A 585 -3.30 -1.67 -19.39
C ALA A 585 -2.46 -0.85 -18.39
N LEU A 586 -2.43 0.47 -18.56
CA LEU A 586 -1.92 1.38 -17.53
C LEU A 586 -3.11 1.81 -16.66
N ASP A 587 -3.02 1.56 -15.36
CA ASP A 587 -4.09 1.79 -14.39
C ASP A 587 -3.94 3.17 -13.70
N ASP A 588 -5.02 3.66 -13.08
CA ASP A 588 -5.07 4.93 -12.32
C ASP A 588 -4.52 6.17 -13.06
N PHE A 589 -4.78 6.29 -14.37
CA PHE A 589 -4.28 7.44 -15.12
C PHE A 589 -5.01 8.74 -14.74
N GLY A 590 -4.34 9.63 -13.98
CA GLY A 590 -4.86 10.96 -13.64
C GLY A 590 -4.79 11.37 -12.17
N SER A 591 -4.44 10.46 -11.26
CA SER A 591 -4.50 10.64 -9.80
C SER A 591 -3.29 11.36 -9.16
N GLY A 592 -2.24 11.75 -9.91
CA GLY A 592 -1.07 12.46 -9.34
C GLY A 592 0.11 12.77 -10.28
N TYR A 593 1.22 13.26 -9.68
CA TYR A 593 2.49 13.60 -10.36
C TYR A 593 3.29 12.33 -10.71
N SER A 594 3.08 11.68 -11.86
CA SER A 594 4.12 10.92 -12.62
C SER A 594 3.64 10.11 -13.87
N ASN A 595 2.38 10.15 -14.29
CA ASN A 595 1.90 9.17 -15.26
C ASN A 595 2.42 9.30 -16.71
N HIS A 596 3.05 10.42 -17.10
CA HIS A 596 3.51 10.63 -18.47
C HIS A 596 4.76 9.81 -18.82
N LEU A 597 5.69 9.63 -17.87
CA LEU A 597 6.91 8.86 -18.11
C LEU A 597 6.62 7.36 -18.17
N ALA A 598 5.74 6.86 -17.30
CA ALA A 598 5.26 5.48 -17.35
C ALA A 598 4.51 5.20 -18.67
N LEU A 599 3.65 6.11 -19.11
CA LEU A 599 2.94 6.00 -20.39
C LEU A 599 3.90 5.92 -21.60
N LEU A 600 4.96 6.73 -21.59
CA LEU A 600 5.99 6.73 -22.64
C LEU A 600 6.84 5.45 -22.64
N ALA A 601 7.20 4.94 -21.47
CA ALA A 601 8.04 3.75 -21.34
C ALA A 601 7.26 2.44 -21.58
N LEU A 602 6.02 2.34 -21.09
CA LEU A 602 5.22 1.12 -21.15
C LEU A 602 4.55 0.91 -22.52
N GLU A 603 4.23 1.98 -23.26
CA GLU A 603 3.40 1.99 -24.47
C GLU A 603 2.24 0.97 -24.39
N PRO A 604 1.25 1.20 -23.50
CA PRO A 604 0.22 0.22 -23.19
C PRO A 604 -0.81 0.08 -24.32
N ASP A 605 -1.49 -1.08 -24.37
CA ASP A 605 -2.62 -1.31 -25.27
C ASP A 605 -3.88 -0.54 -24.82
N ILE A 606 -4.02 -0.35 -23.50
CA ILE A 606 -5.17 0.30 -22.86
C ILE A 606 -4.67 1.31 -21.81
N ILE A 607 -5.27 2.50 -21.76
CA ILE A 607 -5.12 3.46 -20.66
C ILE A 607 -6.43 3.47 -19.90
N LYS A 608 -6.39 3.18 -18.60
CA LYS A 608 -7.55 3.30 -17.73
C LYS A 608 -7.52 4.66 -17.04
N ILE A 609 -8.58 5.44 -17.24
CA ILE A 609 -8.75 6.76 -16.64
C ILE A 609 -9.35 6.57 -15.25
N ASP A 610 -8.67 7.14 -14.26
CA ASP A 610 -9.07 7.05 -12.86
C ASP A 610 -10.48 7.65 -12.62
N LYS A 611 -11.19 7.05 -11.66
CA LYS A 611 -12.55 7.44 -11.28
C LYS A 611 -12.68 8.92 -10.86
N GLU A 612 -11.64 9.54 -10.30
CA GLU A 612 -11.68 10.94 -9.89
C GLU A 612 -11.80 11.89 -11.09
N LEU A 613 -11.23 11.52 -12.24
CA LEU A 613 -11.41 12.26 -13.50
C LEU A 613 -12.77 12.01 -14.14
N VAL A 614 -13.33 10.81 -13.99
CA VAL A 614 -14.65 10.46 -14.54
C VAL A 614 -15.79 11.08 -13.72
N ARG A 615 -15.67 11.10 -12.39
CA ARG A 615 -16.73 11.54 -11.49
C ARG A 615 -17.11 13.00 -11.74
N GLY A 616 -18.38 13.23 -12.08
CA GLY A 616 -18.93 14.57 -12.37
C GLY A 616 -18.46 15.17 -13.70
N VAL A 617 -17.88 14.37 -14.61
CA VAL A 617 -17.36 14.83 -15.91
C VAL A 617 -18.42 15.54 -16.75
N ASN A 618 -19.69 15.20 -16.61
CA ASN A 618 -20.81 15.84 -17.31
C ASN A 618 -20.93 17.35 -17.03
N SER A 619 -20.41 17.83 -15.89
CA SER A 619 -20.55 19.23 -15.43
C SER A 619 -19.23 20.01 -15.36
N ASP A 620 -18.07 19.35 -15.35
CA ASP A 620 -16.76 20.01 -15.30
C ASP A 620 -16.06 19.97 -16.67
N LEU A 621 -16.10 21.11 -17.38
CA LEU A 621 -15.45 21.27 -18.68
C LEU A 621 -13.92 21.06 -18.63
N ARG A 622 -13.27 21.31 -17.48
CA ARG A 622 -11.81 21.11 -17.36
C ARG A 622 -11.48 19.62 -17.37
N LYS A 623 -12.28 18.80 -16.68
CA LYS A 623 -12.16 17.34 -16.72
C LYS A 623 -12.42 16.81 -18.13
N GLN A 624 -13.44 17.35 -18.81
CA GLN A 624 -13.73 17.00 -20.20
C GLN A 624 -12.52 17.29 -21.10
N HIS A 625 -11.94 18.48 -21.04
CA HIS A 625 -10.75 18.82 -21.82
C HIS A 625 -9.55 17.91 -21.52
N MET A 626 -9.29 17.60 -20.25
CA MET A 626 -8.18 16.72 -19.88
C MET A 626 -8.37 15.30 -20.46
N ILE A 627 -9.58 14.75 -20.37
CA ILE A 627 -9.92 13.45 -20.96
C ILE A 627 -9.83 13.51 -22.50
N GLU A 628 -10.25 14.59 -23.14
CA GLU A 628 -10.10 14.78 -24.59
C GLU A 628 -8.63 14.75 -25.04
N ASP A 629 -7.74 15.38 -24.28
CA ASP A 629 -6.31 15.36 -24.57
C ASP A 629 -5.72 13.95 -24.40
N ILE A 630 -6.17 13.20 -23.39
CA ILE A 630 -5.82 11.78 -23.20
C ILE A 630 -6.30 10.92 -24.37
N ILE A 631 -7.56 11.08 -24.79
CA ILE A 631 -8.13 10.38 -25.94
C ILE A 631 -7.33 10.70 -27.20
N SER A 632 -6.97 11.96 -27.41
CA SER A 632 -6.21 12.42 -28.57
C SER A 632 -4.81 11.80 -28.59
N TYR A 633 -4.13 11.77 -27.45
CA TYR A 633 -2.84 11.10 -27.30
C TYR A 633 -2.95 9.58 -27.56
N ALA A 634 -3.92 8.92 -26.93
CA ALA A 634 -4.12 7.48 -27.08
C ALA A 634 -4.37 7.10 -28.54
N ARG A 635 -5.20 7.86 -29.25
CA ARG A 635 -5.43 7.70 -30.69
C ARG A 635 -4.17 7.89 -31.51
N TYR A 636 -3.34 8.89 -31.20
CA TYR A 636 -2.06 9.11 -31.90
C TYR A 636 -1.14 7.87 -31.80
N ARG A 637 -1.15 7.17 -30.66
CA ARG A 637 -0.30 6.01 -30.36
C ARG A 637 -0.95 4.66 -30.70
N GLY A 638 -2.22 4.62 -31.08
CA GLY A 638 -2.97 3.38 -31.32
C GLY A 638 -3.45 2.66 -30.05
N THR A 639 -3.39 3.34 -28.90
CA THR A 639 -3.83 2.86 -27.59
C THR A 639 -5.33 3.11 -27.42
N ARG A 640 -6.02 2.23 -26.68
CA ARG A 640 -7.44 2.36 -26.33
C ARG A 640 -7.61 3.03 -24.98
N VAL A 641 -8.74 3.68 -24.76
CA VAL A 641 -9.04 4.33 -23.48
C VAL A 641 -10.23 3.66 -22.81
N LEU A 642 -10.07 3.32 -21.53
CA LEU A 642 -11.08 2.77 -20.65
C LEU A 642 -11.39 3.81 -19.56
N ALA A 643 -12.66 4.14 -19.34
CA ALA A 643 -13.07 5.04 -18.26
C ALA A 643 -13.63 4.25 -17.06
N GLU A 644 -13.13 4.50 -15.87
CA GLU A 644 -13.53 3.81 -14.64
C GLU A 644 -14.49 4.61 -13.76
N GLY A 645 -15.20 3.90 -12.87
CA GLY A 645 -16.01 4.55 -11.85
C GLY A 645 -17.25 5.26 -12.38
N ILE A 646 -17.83 4.81 -13.50
CA ILE A 646 -19.08 5.37 -14.00
C ILE A 646 -20.24 4.98 -13.08
N GLU A 647 -20.82 5.96 -12.40
CA GLU A 647 -21.91 5.75 -11.44
C GLU A 647 -23.24 6.31 -11.93
N THR A 648 -23.21 7.29 -12.83
CA THR A 648 -24.42 7.99 -13.31
C THR A 648 -24.63 7.87 -14.82
N ARG A 649 -25.88 8.09 -15.23
CA ARG A 649 -26.28 8.13 -16.64
C ARG A 649 -25.59 9.25 -17.39
N GLU A 650 -25.50 10.43 -16.78
CA GLU A 650 -24.98 11.65 -17.38
C GLU A 650 -23.47 11.55 -17.65
N GLU A 651 -22.73 10.88 -16.76
CA GLU A 651 -21.32 10.53 -16.97
C GLU A 651 -21.16 9.60 -18.18
N LEU A 652 -21.96 8.53 -18.25
CA LEU A 652 -21.93 7.58 -19.37
C LEU A 652 -22.22 8.27 -20.71
N GLU A 653 -23.27 9.08 -20.78
CA GLU A 653 -23.64 9.83 -21.99
C GLU A 653 -22.53 10.80 -22.41
N THR A 654 -21.88 11.46 -21.46
CA THR A 654 -20.76 12.39 -21.73
C THR A 654 -19.54 11.65 -22.28
N LEU A 655 -19.11 10.56 -21.64
CA LEU A 655 -17.98 9.76 -22.11
C LEU A 655 -18.25 9.08 -23.46
N CYS A 656 -19.50 8.67 -23.70
CA CYS A 656 -19.94 8.19 -25.01
C CYS A 656 -19.80 9.28 -26.09
N ARG A 657 -20.14 10.54 -25.79
CA ARG A 657 -19.96 11.67 -26.72
C ARG A 657 -18.49 11.89 -27.06
N MET A 658 -17.65 11.98 -26.03
CA MET A 658 -16.20 12.20 -26.13
C MET A 658 -15.46 11.10 -26.93
N GLY A 659 -16.04 9.90 -26.98
CA GLY A 659 -15.55 8.80 -27.82
C GLY A 659 -14.46 7.98 -27.14
N ILE A 660 -14.65 7.73 -25.84
CA ILE A 660 -13.96 6.70 -25.06
C ILE A 660 -14.28 5.31 -25.66
N ASP A 661 -13.32 4.38 -25.65
CA ASP A 661 -13.49 3.05 -26.25
C ASP A 661 -14.24 2.08 -25.33
N TYR A 662 -13.85 2.03 -24.06
CA TYR A 662 -14.35 1.09 -23.05
C TYR A 662 -14.75 1.79 -21.76
N ALA A 663 -15.63 1.16 -20.99
CA ALA A 663 -16.11 1.72 -19.75
C ALA A 663 -16.39 0.66 -18.70
N GLN A 664 -16.22 1.07 -17.44
CA GLN A 664 -16.48 0.26 -16.26
C GLN A 664 -17.04 1.14 -15.14
N GLY A 665 -17.94 0.57 -14.35
CA GLY A 665 -18.54 1.28 -13.21
C GLY A 665 -19.85 0.65 -12.76
N TYR A 666 -20.37 1.10 -11.62
CA TYR A 666 -21.57 0.54 -11.02
C TYR A 666 -22.83 0.72 -11.88
N PHE A 667 -22.87 1.75 -12.73
CA PHE A 667 -23.97 1.95 -13.67
C PHE A 667 -23.99 0.89 -14.79
N LEU A 668 -22.85 0.29 -15.11
CA LEU A 668 -22.69 -0.74 -16.15
C LEU A 668 -22.82 -2.16 -15.57
N GLY A 669 -22.32 -2.36 -14.36
CA GLY A 669 -22.42 -3.60 -13.61
C GLY A 669 -21.58 -3.54 -12.34
N MET A 670 -22.12 -4.05 -11.24
CA MET A 670 -21.38 -4.15 -9.98
C MET A 670 -20.46 -5.38 -9.97
N PRO A 671 -19.33 -5.35 -9.23
CA PRO A 671 -18.51 -6.53 -9.03
C PRO A 671 -19.33 -7.68 -8.41
N SER A 672 -19.29 -8.87 -9.02
CA SER A 672 -20.06 -10.06 -8.59
C SER A 672 -19.20 -11.32 -8.60
N SER A 673 -19.51 -12.31 -7.75
CA SER A 673 -18.84 -13.62 -7.81
C SER A 673 -19.17 -14.39 -9.09
N GLU A 674 -20.32 -14.10 -9.70
CA GLU A 674 -20.76 -14.68 -10.97
C GLU A 674 -20.47 -13.73 -12.13
N LEU A 675 -20.10 -14.28 -13.29
CA LEU A 675 -19.90 -13.51 -14.52
C LEU A 675 -21.27 -13.09 -15.08
N THR A 676 -21.56 -11.80 -15.03
CA THR A 676 -22.84 -11.24 -15.48
C THR A 676 -22.67 -10.33 -16.69
N GLU A 677 -23.65 -10.37 -17.59
CA GLU A 677 -23.75 -9.38 -18.66
C GLU A 677 -23.95 -7.96 -18.10
N PRO A 678 -23.55 -6.91 -18.84
CA PRO A 678 -23.80 -5.53 -18.44
C PRO A 678 -25.30 -5.22 -18.33
N TYR A 679 -25.67 -4.28 -17.47
CA TYR A 679 -27.07 -3.89 -17.27
C TYR A 679 -27.71 -3.37 -18.57
N GLU A 680 -28.89 -3.88 -18.92
CA GLU A 680 -29.54 -3.57 -20.20
C GLU A 680 -29.85 -2.07 -20.36
N GLN A 681 -30.16 -1.37 -19.26
CA GLN A 681 -30.39 0.08 -19.27
C GLN A 681 -29.18 0.86 -19.79
N ALA A 682 -27.97 0.48 -19.37
CA ALA A 682 -26.74 1.11 -19.85
C ALA A 682 -26.47 0.77 -21.33
N ARG A 683 -26.75 -0.48 -21.73
CA ARG A 683 -26.64 -0.91 -23.14
C ARG A 683 -27.62 -0.15 -24.03
N GLU A 684 -28.85 0.07 -23.58
CA GLU A 684 -29.85 0.86 -24.28
C GLU A 684 -29.39 2.31 -24.49
N ILE A 685 -28.81 2.94 -23.47
CA ILE A 685 -28.25 4.29 -23.57
C ILE A 685 -27.11 4.32 -24.59
N ILE A 686 -26.14 3.40 -24.50
CA ILE A 686 -25.02 3.31 -25.45
C ILE A 686 -25.54 3.09 -26.88
N ARG A 687 -26.50 2.19 -27.07
CA ARG A 687 -27.14 1.94 -28.38
C ARG A 687 -27.94 3.13 -28.87
N ALA A 688 -28.63 3.86 -27.99
CA ALA A 688 -29.38 5.08 -28.36
C ALA A 688 -28.43 6.20 -28.80
N MET A 689 -27.33 6.39 -28.08
CA MET A 689 -26.24 7.31 -28.46
C MET A 689 -25.55 6.87 -29.76
N GLY A 690 -25.50 5.56 -30.03
CA GLY A 690 -25.09 4.98 -31.31
C GLY A 690 -26.10 5.21 -32.44
N LYS A 691 -27.41 5.23 -32.15
CA LYS A 691 -28.49 5.47 -33.14
C LYS A 691 -28.62 6.94 -33.54
N HIS A 692 -28.30 7.87 -32.65
CA HIS A 692 -28.16 9.29 -32.99
C HIS A 692 -27.01 9.59 -33.98
N GLN A 693 -26.22 8.59 -34.39
CA GLN A 693 -25.16 8.71 -35.39
C GLN A 693 -25.64 8.71 -36.85
N LEU A 694 -26.92 8.45 -37.13
CA LEU A 694 -27.42 8.33 -38.50
C LEU A 694 -28.41 9.44 -38.86
N VAL A 695 -28.10 10.20 -39.92
CA VAL A 695 -29.10 10.93 -40.70
C VAL A 695 -30.14 9.91 -41.15
N GLY A 696 -31.40 10.06 -40.77
CA GLY A 696 -32.48 9.16 -41.20
C GLY A 696 -33.07 9.57 -42.55
N LEU A 697 -33.83 8.67 -43.18
CA LEU A 697 -34.55 8.97 -44.42
C LEU A 697 -35.50 10.18 -44.25
N GLY A 698 -36.12 10.35 -43.07
CA GLY A 698 -36.93 11.53 -42.78
C GLY A 698 -36.15 12.85 -42.83
N ASN A 699 -34.95 12.89 -42.20
CA ASN A 699 -34.07 14.06 -42.23
C ASN A 699 -33.64 14.39 -43.66
N LEU A 700 -33.36 13.35 -44.46
CA LEU A 700 -33.01 13.46 -45.86
C LEU A 700 -34.15 14.04 -46.71
N LEU A 701 -35.39 13.57 -46.53
CA LEU A 701 -36.54 14.08 -47.27
C LEU A 701 -36.79 15.57 -46.98
N ILE A 702 -36.60 16.00 -45.73
CA ILE A 702 -36.67 17.42 -45.35
C ILE A 702 -35.52 18.18 -46.04
N LEU A 703 -34.29 17.69 -45.94
CA LEU A 703 -33.12 18.31 -46.58
C LEU A 703 -33.36 18.50 -48.09
N LEU A 704 -33.83 17.48 -48.80
CA LEU A 704 -34.13 17.53 -50.23
C LEU A 704 -35.21 18.57 -50.52
N ARG A 705 -36.37 18.50 -49.84
CA ARG A 705 -37.48 19.42 -50.05
C ARG A 705 -37.10 20.87 -49.79
N GLU A 706 -36.48 21.17 -48.66
CA GLU A 706 -36.16 22.54 -48.26
C GLU A 706 -35.05 23.14 -49.14
N SER A 707 -34.08 22.33 -49.58
CA SER A 707 -33.07 22.78 -50.55
C SER A 707 -33.64 23.00 -51.94
N MET A 708 -34.59 22.17 -52.40
CA MET A 708 -35.35 22.44 -53.63
C MET A 708 -36.19 23.70 -53.53
N ALA A 709 -36.88 23.90 -52.40
CA ALA A 709 -37.77 25.04 -52.20
C ALA A 709 -37.02 26.38 -52.20
N GLY A 710 -35.73 26.37 -51.83
CA GLY A 710 -34.84 27.51 -51.97
C GLY A 710 -34.53 27.90 -53.43
N VAL A 711 -34.78 27.01 -54.40
CA VAL A 711 -34.58 27.23 -55.84
C VAL A 711 -35.92 27.33 -56.59
N ASP A 712 -36.82 26.37 -56.43
CA ASP A 712 -38.19 26.36 -56.97
C ASP A 712 -39.16 25.69 -55.98
N SER A 713 -40.03 26.51 -55.35
CA SER A 713 -40.99 26.05 -54.35
C SER A 713 -42.12 25.19 -54.93
N GLU A 714 -42.48 25.37 -56.20
CA GLU A 714 -43.54 24.59 -56.82
C GLU A 714 -43.07 23.17 -57.13
N MET A 715 -41.84 23.06 -57.66
CA MET A 715 -41.20 21.77 -57.90
C MET A 715 -40.99 20.98 -56.60
N ALA A 716 -40.54 21.65 -55.54
CA ALA A 716 -40.36 21.02 -54.24
C ALA A 716 -41.68 20.44 -53.70
N CYS A 717 -42.78 21.15 -53.91
CA CYS A 717 -44.12 20.68 -53.55
C CYS A 717 -44.55 19.48 -54.40
N HIS A 718 -44.31 19.54 -55.71
CA HIS A 718 -44.59 18.45 -56.66
C HIS A 718 -43.88 17.16 -56.28
N ALA A 719 -42.56 17.19 -56.12
CA ALA A 719 -41.80 16.02 -55.69
C ALA A 719 -42.33 15.45 -54.37
N ALA A 720 -42.67 16.32 -53.40
CA ALA A 720 -43.17 15.92 -52.08
C ALA A 720 -44.53 15.20 -52.14
N VAL A 721 -45.44 15.69 -52.98
CA VAL A 721 -46.74 15.04 -53.22
C VAL A 721 -46.55 13.72 -53.95
N THR A 722 -45.71 13.65 -54.99
CA THR A 722 -45.43 12.42 -55.72
C THR A 722 -44.84 11.34 -54.80
N ALA A 723 -43.85 11.67 -53.97
CA ALA A 723 -43.27 10.72 -53.01
C ALA A 723 -44.29 10.24 -51.95
N TYR A 724 -45.21 11.11 -51.53
CA TYR A 724 -46.30 10.73 -50.63
C TYR A 724 -47.26 9.72 -51.26
N LEU A 725 -47.64 9.94 -52.53
CA LEU A 725 -48.51 9.03 -53.26
C LEU A 725 -47.83 7.68 -53.51
N VAL A 726 -46.55 7.69 -53.92
CA VAL A 726 -45.71 6.49 -54.07
C VAL A 726 -45.63 5.70 -52.75
N LEU A 727 -45.42 6.38 -51.62
CA LEU A 727 -45.42 5.75 -50.31
C LEU A 727 -46.75 5.03 -50.04
N LYS A 728 -47.89 5.69 -50.29
CA LYS A 728 -49.21 5.13 -49.98
C LYS A 728 -49.57 3.96 -50.89
N MET A 729 -49.27 4.07 -52.17
CA MET A 729 -49.45 3.00 -53.14
C MET A 729 -48.54 1.81 -52.81
N GLY A 730 -47.26 2.06 -52.55
CA GLY A 730 -46.29 1.01 -52.18
C GLY A 730 -46.70 0.24 -50.93
N LEU A 731 -47.17 0.93 -49.87
CA LEU A 731 -47.68 0.26 -48.67
C LEU A 731 -48.91 -0.62 -48.94
N LYS A 732 -49.83 -0.18 -49.82
CA LYS A 732 -51.01 -0.98 -50.21
C LYS A 732 -50.63 -2.19 -51.05
N LEU A 733 -49.64 -2.04 -51.93
CA LEU A 733 -49.07 -3.11 -52.74
C LEU A 733 -48.09 -4.01 -51.95
N ARG A 734 -47.96 -3.81 -50.64
CA ARG A 734 -47.09 -4.57 -49.72
C ARG A 734 -45.59 -4.46 -50.02
N ILE A 735 -45.17 -3.39 -50.71
CA ILE A 735 -43.76 -3.01 -50.84
C ILE A 735 -43.27 -2.51 -49.48
N ARG A 736 -42.16 -3.05 -48.98
CA ARG A 736 -41.62 -2.76 -47.64
C ARG A 736 -40.09 -2.69 -47.65
N GLY A 737 -39.52 -2.17 -46.57
CA GLY A 737 -38.06 -2.12 -46.36
C GLY A 737 -37.35 -1.21 -47.36
N GLU A 738 -36.15 -1.61 -47.75
CA GLU A 738 -35.29 -0.88 -48.69
C GLU A 738 -35.99 -0.58 -50.02
N ARG A 739 -36.83 -1.50 -50.53
CA ARG A 739 -37.58 -1.29 -51.78
C ARG A 739 -38.49 -0.07 -51.72
N LEU A 740 -39.20 0.10 -50.60
CA LEU A 740 -40.10 1.24 -50.41
C LEU A 740 -39.31 2.54 -50.23
N ALA A 741 -38.19 2.48 -49.49
CA ALA A 741 -37.29 3.62 -49.32
C ALA A 741 -36.69 4.09 -50.67
N GLY A 742 -36.30 3.15 -51.53
CA GLY A 742 -35.79 3.41 -52.87
C GLY A 742 -36.79 4.12 -53.76
N LEU A 743 -38.06 3.67 -53.78
CA LEU A 743 -39.11 4.31 -54.58
C LEU A 743 -39.44 5.73 -54.11
N ILE A 744 -39.51 5.96 -52.80
CA ILE A 744 -39.73 7.29 -52.22
C ILE A 744 -38.57 8.23 -52.58
N THR A 745 -37.34 7.72 -52.48
CA THR A 745 -36.14 8.49 -52.82
C THR A 745 -36.05 8.79 -54.31
N ALA A 746 -36.39 7.83 -55.17
CA ALA A 746 -36.44 8.00 -56.61
C ALA A 746 -37.46 9.07 -57.01
N ALA A 747 -38.65 9.05 -56.41
CA ALA A 747 -39.69 10.06 -56.64
C ALA A 747 -39.22 11.48 -56.24
N MET A 748 -38.45 11.61 -55.16
CA MET A 748 -37.89 12.89 -54.70
C MET A 748 -36.81 13.45 -55.62
N LEU A 749 -35.97 12.57 -56.19
CA LEU A 749 -34.78 12.97 -56.92
C LEU A 749 -34.98 13.07 -58.44
N ARG A 750 -36.09 12.55 -58.96
CA ARG A 750 -36.40 12.48 -60.41
C ARG A 750 -36.30 13.83 -61.11
N ASP A 751 -36.95 14.86 -60.56
CA ASP A 751 -37.12 16.16 -61.23
C ASP A 751 -36.00 17.16 -60.91
N MET A 752 -35.02 16.76 -60.10
CA MET A 752 -33.98 17.64 -59.56
C MET A 752 -33.08 18.27 -60.61
N GLY A 753 -32.88 17.58 -61.74
CA GLY A 753 -32.01 18.08 -62.80
C GLY A 753 -32.53 19.34 -63.50
N THR A 754 -33.79 19.71 -63.30
CA THR A 754 -34.43 20.90 -63.90
C THR A 754 -34.00 22.20 -63.22
N LEU A 755 -33.46 22.12 -61.99
CA LEU A 755 -33.09 23.25 -61.12
C LEU A 755 -31.84 24.01 -61.59
N SER A 756 -31.12 23.54 -62.62
CA SER A 756 -29.85 24.13 -63.08
C SER A 756 -30.00 25.38 -63.98
N GLY A 757 -31.11 26.12 -63.89
CA GLY A 757 -31.26 27.47 -64.45
C GLY A 757 -31.52 27.63 -65.95
N GLU A 758 -31.46 26.57 -66.76
CA GLU A 758 -31.68 26.64 -68.23
C GLU A 758 -33.04 26.09 -68.70
N SER A 759 -33.92 25.65 -67.79
CA SER A 759 -35.18 25.00 -68.19
C SER A 759 -36.36 25.98 -68.19
N ASP A 760 -36.72 26.47 -69.37
CA ASP A 760 -38.05 27.07 -69.59
C ASP A 760 -39.11 25.97 -69.40
N GLY A 761 -39.84 26.03 -68.29
CA GLY A 761 -41.06 25.26 -68.00
C GLY A 761 -40.86 23.76 -67.77
N TRP A 762 -40.79 23.34 -66.50
CA TRP A 762 -40.84 21.93 -66.12
C TRP A 762 -42.25 21.32 -66.21
N ARG A 763 -43.31 22.15 -66.11
CA ARG A 763 -44.73 21.76 -66.20
C ARG A 763 -45.29 21.64 -67.63
N ASN A 764 -44.47 21.40 -68.66
CA ASN A 764 -44.98 21.38 -70.03
C ASN A 764 -45.12 19.94 -70.57
N PRO A 765 -46.26 19.26 -70.37
CA PRO A 765 -46.50 17.86 -70.80
C PRO A 765 -46.44 17.66 -72.33
N GLY A 766 -46.29 18.73 -73.11
CA GLY A 766 -46.17 18.70 -74.57
C GLY A 766 -44.74 18.67 -75.13
N ARG A 767 -43.68 18.70 -74.31
CA ARG A 767 -42.29 18.63 -74.82
C ARG A 767 -41.88 17.19 -75.16
N ARG A 768 -41.54 16.96 -76.44
CA ARG A 768 -41.12 15.67 -77.04
C ARG A 768 -39.72 15.16 -76.60
N GLY A 769 -39.23 15.46 -75.41
CA GLY A 769 -37.88 15.03 -75.02
C GLY A 769 -37.67 14.90 -73.52
N ILE A 770 -37.05 13.79 -73.11
CA ILE A 770 -36.51 13.58 -71.76
C ILE A 770 -35.42 14.63 -71.56
N PRO A 771 -35.51 15.49 -70.54
CA PRO A 771 -34.41 16.38 -70.24
C PRO A 771 -33.17 15.54 -69.89
N GLY A 772 -32.03 15.79 -70.54
CA GLY A 772 -30.81 14.98 -70.33
C GLY A 772 -30.33 14.92 -68.87
N HIS A 773 -30.78 15.85 -68.03
CA HIS A 773 -30.52 15.88 -66.60
C HIS A 773 -31.34 14.87 -65.78
N SER A 774 -32.59 14.56 -66.18
CA SER A 774 -33.41 13.52 -65.55
C SER A 774 -32.84 12.14 -65.90
N LEU A 775 -32.36 11.97 -67.14
CA LEU A 775 -31.62 10.78 -67.58
C LEU A 775 -30.36 10.56 -66.74
N TYR A 776 -29.59 11.62 -66.49
CA TYR A 776 -28.39 11.57 -65.66
C TYR A 776 -28.71 11.24 -64.19
N ALA A 777 -29.70 11.90 -63.58
CA ALA A 777 -30.15 11.58 -62.22
C ALA A 777 -30.50 10.09 -62.06
N CYS A 778 -31.14 9.50 -63.07
CA CYS A 778 -31.49 8.07 -63.10
C CYS A 778 -30.26 7.17 -63.25
N LEU A 779 -29.30 7.54 -64.11
CA LEU A 779 -28.05 6.79 -64.27
C LEU A 779 -27.19 6.82 -63.00
N VAL A 780 -27.18 7.95 -62.29
CA VAL A 780 -26.50 8.09 -61.00
C VAL A 780 -27.20 7.26 -59.92
N MET A 781 -28.54 7.23 -59.90
CA MET A 781 -29.27 6.28 -59.04
C MET A 781 -28.90 4.82 -59.31
N LYS A 782 -28.67 4.44 -60.58
CA LYS A 782 -28.22 3.09 -60.94
C LYS A 782 -26.83 2.78 -60.37
N GLU A 783 -25.93 3.77 -60.38
CA GLU A 783 -24.55 3.59 -59.90
C GLU A 783 -24.47 3.46 -58.37
N TYR A 784 -25.38 4.12 -57.64
CA TYR A 784 -25.31 4.23 -56.18
C TYR A 784 -26.44 3.51 -55.41
N TYR A 785 -27.37 2.81 -56.08
CA TYR A 785 -28.49 2.10 -55.43
C TYR A 785 -28.61 0.62 -55.85
N PRO A 786 -28.94 -0.32 -54.92
CA PRO A 786 -28.99 -1.76 -55.18
C PRO A 786 -30.28 -2.27 -55.86
N TYR A 787 -31.12 -1.40 -56.43
CA TYR A 787 -32.38 -1.83 -57.07
C TYR A 787 -32.24 -1.86 -58.58
N ASP A 788 -31.92 -3.03 -59.12
CA ASP A 788 -31.57 -3.28 -60.53
C ASP A 788 -32.55 -2.67 -61.55
N ARG A 789 -33.82 -2.50 -61.17
CA ARG A 789 -34.92 -2.07 -62.06
C ARG A 789 -35.49 -0.67 -61.77
N CYS A 790 -35.09 0.01 -60.70
CA CYS A 790 -35.63 1.34 -60.37
C CYS A 790 -35.22 2.41 -61.40
N PRO A 791 -33.97 2.43 -61.90
CA PRO A 791 -33.59 3.35 -62.96
C PRO A 791 -34.37 3.11 -64.26
N GLU A 792 -34.62 1.85 -64.62
CA GLU A 792 -35.42 1.47 -65.79
C GLU A 792 -36.87 1.97 -65.65
N ALA A 793 -37.42 1.86 -64.43
CA ALA A 793 -38.74 2.34 -64.07
C ALA A 793 -38.91 3.87 -64.18
N VAL A 794 -37.91 4.65 -63.74
CA VAL A 794 -37.93 6.12 -63.84
C VAL A 794 -37.67 6.58 -65.28
N LEU A 795 -36.81 5.88 -66.04
CA LEU A 795 -36.56 6.17 -67.45
C LEU A 795 -37.78 5.89 -68.34
N TYR A 796 -38.55 4.85 -68.01
CA TYR A 796 -39.79 4.47 -68.67
C TYR A 796 -40.92 5.52 -68.50
N HIS A 797 -40.87 6.29 -67.41
CA HIS A 797 -41.87 7.30 -67.04
C HIS A 797 -41.89 8.52 -67.97
N HIS A 798 -40.73 8.94 -68.51
CA HIS A 798 -40.62 10.17 -69.32
C HIS A 798 -41.05 10.04 -70.80
N LEU A 799 -41.68 8.93 -71.20
CA LEU A 799 -42.25 8.73 -72.53
C LEU A 799 -43.79 8.96 -72.49
N PRO A 800 -44.40 9.79 -73.37
CA PRO A 800 -45.86 9.92 -73.44
C PRO A 800 -46.54 8.57 -73.70
N TRP A 801 -47.55 8.18 -72.90
CA TRP A 801 -48.21 6.87 -73.05
C TRP A 801 -48.92 6.69 -74.40
N SER A 802 -49.31 7.79 -75.05
CA SER A 802 -49.93 7.80 -76.38
C SER A 802 -49.00 7.40 -77.54
N GLU A 803 -47.67 7.51 -77.38
CA GLU A 803 -46.69 7.11 -78.43
C GLU A 803 -46.18 5.66 -78.25
N ARG A 804 -46.72 4.91 -77.28
CA ARG A 804 -46.25 3.58 -76.87
C ARG A 804 -46.69 2.43 -77.79
N GLY A 805 -47.66 2.64 -78.67
CA GLY A 805 -48.29 1.56 -79.45
C GLY A 805 -47.44 0.86 -80.52
N ALA A 806 -46.25 1.38 -80.90
CA ALA A 806 -45.50 0.85 -82.04
C ALA A 806 -44.17 0.14 -81.70
N ALA A 807 -43.69 0.22 -80.45
CA ALA A 807 -42.39 -0.37 -80.06
C ALA A 807 -42.42 -1.17 -78.74
N LEU A 808 -43.55 -1.24 -78.03
CA LEU A 808 -43.62 -1.71 -76.63
C LEU A 808 -44.34 -3.05 -76.39
N GLU A 809 -44.67 -3.82 -77.42
CA GLU A 809 -45.29 -5.16 -77.22
C GLU A 809 -44.28 -6.25 -76.81
N ALA A 810 -42.99 -5.95 -76.63
CA ALA A 810 -41.94 -6.95 -76.41
C ALA A 810 -41.04 -6.75 -75.17
N MET A 811 -41.34 -5.82 -74.26
CA MET A 811 -40.57 -5.64 -73.01
C MET A 811 -41.46 -5.76 -71.77
N ASP A 812 -41.10 -6.66 -70.85
CA ASP A 812 -41.67 -6.76 -69.49
C ASP A 812 -41.16 -5.56 -68.66
N TYR A 813 -42.04 -4.64 -68.28
CA TYR A 813 -41.70 -3.53 -67.37
C TYR A 813 -41.96 -3.91 -65.90
N PRO A 814 -41.21 -3.35 -64.94
CA PRO A 814 -41.45 -3.57 -63.51
C PRO A 814 -42.71 -2.82 -63.03
N ASP A 815 -43.57 -3.47 -62.22
CA ASP A 815 -44.78 -2.87 -61.62
C ASP A 815 -44.49 -1.52 -60.92
N GLU A 816 -43.28 -1.33 -60.41
CA GLU A 816 -42.83 -0.11 -59.73
C GLU A 816 -42.72 1.14 -60.64
N ALA A 817 -42.49 0.96 -61.94
CA ALA A 817 -42.45 2.04 -62.92
C ALA A 817 -43.81 2.69 -63.11
N ASP A 818 -44.84 1.86 -63.17
CA ASP A 818 -46.21 2.29 -63.31
C ASP A 818 -46.69 3.01 -62.05
N ILE A 819 -46.28 2.56 -60.85
CA ILE A 819 -46.59 3.25 -59.58
C ILE A 819 -46.00 4.68 -59.56
N LEU A 820 -44.73 4.83 -59.93
CA LEU A 820 -44.06 6.14 -59.99
C LEU A 820 -44.73 7.06 -61.01
N SER A 821 -45.10 6.50 -62.16
CA SER A 821 -45.78 7.24 -63.24
C SER A 821 -47.17 7.70 -62.86
N LEU A 822 -47.97 6.81 -62.28
CA LEU A 822 -49.34 7.10 -61.88
C LEU A 822 -49.35 8.15 -60.76
N ALA A 823 -48.46 8.01 -59.78
CA ALA A 823 -48.31 8.96 -58.69
C ALA A 823 -47.93 10.36 -59.18
N ASP A 824 -47.14 10.45 -60.25
CA ASP A 824 -46.73 11.71 -60.86
C ASP A 824 -47.86 12.43 -61.58
N GLU A 825 -48.57 11.72 -62.46
CA GLU A 825 -49.68 12.28 -63.21
C GLU A 825 -50.79 12.71 -62.25
N ALA A 826 -51.02 11.94 -61.18
CA ALA A 826 -51.88 12.34 -60.09
C ALA A 826 -51.37 13.58 -59.34
N ALA A 827 -50.07 13.71 -59.06
CA ALA A 827 -49.51 14.88 -58.39
C ALA A 827 -49.65 16.17 -59.22
N CYS A 828 -49.41 16.09 -60.54
CA CYS A 828 -49.67 17.20 -61.47
C CYS A 828 -51.13 17.66 -61.39
N LEU A 829 -52.07 16.73 -61.49
CA LEU A 829 -53.51 17.03 -61.45
C LEU A 829 -53.96 17.61 -60.10
N ILE A 830 -53.42 17.12 -58.97
CA ILE A 830 -53.71 17.63 -57.64
C ILE A 830 -53.20 19.08 -57.47
N LEU A 831 -52.03 19.39 -58.02
CA LEU A 831 -51.40 20.71 -57.88
C LEU A 831 -51.93 21.75 -58.86
N ASP A 832 -52.41 21.35 -60.03
CA ASP A 832 -53.03 22.25 -61.01
C ASP A 832 -54.46 22.67 -60.62
N ASP A 833 -55.21 21.80 -59.92
CA ASP A 833 -56.56 22.12 -59.41
C ASP A 833 -56.82 21.57 -57.97
N PRO A 834 -56.31 22.25 -56.93
CA PRO A 834 -56.40 21.78 -55.54
C PRO A 834 -57.82 21.77 -54.96
N GLY A 835 -58.77 22.50 -55.58
CA GLY A 835 -60.09 22.79 -55.04
C GLY A 835 -61.24 21.97 -55.66
N THR A 836 -61.07 21.47 -56.88
CA THR A 836 -62.14 20.82 -57.67
C THR A 836 -61.86 19.36 -58.04
N CYS A 837 -60.77 18.77 -57.56
CA CYS A 837 -60.38 17.39 -57.83
C CYS A 837 -61.43 16.38 -57.32
N MET A 838 -62.31 15.91 -58.21
CA MET A 838 -63.28 14.86 -57.93
C MET A 838 -62.61 13.49 -58.03
N GLU A 839 -62.70 12.67 -56.96
CA GLU A 839 -62.07 11.34 -56.87
C GLU A 839 -62.42 10.44 -58.08
N GLU A 840 -63.66 10.53 -58.57
CA GLU A 840 -64.14 9.74 -59.73
C GLU A 840 -63.64 10.26 -61.08
N GLU A 841 -63.55 11.58 -61.26
CA GLU A 841 -63.06 12.18 -62.52
C GLU A 841 -61.56 11.95 -62.68
N MET A 842 -60.79 12.03 -61.60
CA MET A 842 -59.35 11.79 -61.65
C MET A 842 -59.01 10.32 -61.92
N VAL A 843 -59.74 9.38 -61.29
CA VAL A 843 -59.57 7.95 -61.59
C VAL A 843 -59.95 7.66 -63.04
N GLN A 844 -61.04 8.22 -63.57
CA GLN A 844 -61.42 8.04 -64.98
C GLN A 844 -60.37 8.60 -65.96
N ARG A 845 -59.77 9.75 -65.67
CA ARG A 845 -58.67 10.30 -66.47
C ARG A 845 -57.46 9.37 -66.45
N LEU A 846 -57.04 8.89 -65.29
CA LEU A 846 -55.91 7.97 -65.15
C LEU A 846 -56.19 6.59 -65.79
N GLU A 847 -57.43 6.09 -65.76
CA GLU A 847 -57.85 4.88 -66.48
C GLU A 847 -57.73 5.06 -68.00
N SER A 848 -58.02 6.26 -68.51
CA SER A 848 -57.89 6.59 -69.94
C SER A 848 -56.44 6.81 -70.39
N SER A 849 -55.51 7.01 -69.44
CA SER A 849 -54.07 7.21 -69.69
C SER A 849 -53.27 5.91 -69.90
N GLY A 850 -53.90 4.72 -69.72
CA GLY A 850 -53.33 3.43 -70.11
C GLY A 850 -52.44 2.72 -69.07
N HIS A 851 -52.48 3.14 -67.80
CA HIS A 851 -51.79 2.51 -66.66
C HIS A 851 -52.25 1.07 -66.36
N ASP A 852 -51.47 0.30 -65.58
CA ASP A 852 -51.91 -1.05 -65.15
C ASP A 852 -53.19 -0.93 -64.31
N SER A 853 -54.25 -1.56 -64.80
CA SER A 853 -55.55 -1.70 -64.13
C SER A 853 -55.47 -2.07 -62.64
N ARG A 854 -54.45 -2.85 -62.23
CA ARG A 854 -54.19 -3.22 -60.83
C ARG A 854 -53.75 -2.03 -59.99
N ASN A 855 -52.81 -1.22 -60.49
CA ASN A 855 -52.29 -0.04 -59.78
C ASN A 855 -53.32 1.09 -59.76
N VAL A 856 -54.07 1.28 -60.85
CA VAL A 856 -55.19 2.23 -60.93
C VAL A 856 -56.29 1.86 -59.95
N SER A 857 -56.63 0.58 -59.83
CA SER A 857 -57.60 0.08 -58.85
C SER A 857 -57.14 0.37 -57.40
N VAL A 858 -55.86 0.11 -57.09
CA VAL A 858 -55.28 0.43 -55.77
C VAL A 858 -55.30 1.93 -55.50
N PHE A 859 -55.01 2.76 -56.50
CA PHE A 859 -55.12 4.21 -56.38
C PHE A 859 -56.56 4.66 -56.14
N ALA A 860 -57.54 4.10 -56.85
CA ALA A 860 -58.96 4.37 -56.66
C ALA A 860 -59.43 3.98 -55.24
N GLU A 861 -58.96 2.86 -54.69
CA GLU A 861 -59.23 2.49 -53.29
C GLU A 861 -58.64 3.50 -52.30
N LEU A 862 -57.42 4.01 -52.56
CA LEU A 862 -56.81 5.04 -51.75
C LEU A 862 -57.56 6.38 -51.85
N CYS A 863 -58.08 6.72 -53.03
CA CYS A 863 -58.96 7.87 -53.26
C CYS A 863 -60.20 7.78 -52.39
N ARG A 864 -60.94 6.66 -52.43
CA ARG A 864 -62.11 6.39 -51.57
C ARG A 864 -61.78 6.46 -50.07
N ALA A 865 -60.53 6.15 -49.69
CA ALA A 865 -60.02 6.27 -48.34
C ALA A 865 -59.58 7.71 -47.95
N GLY A 866 -59.80 8.70 -48.81
CA GLY A 866 -59.55 10.11 -48.58
C GLY A 866 -58.09 10.54 -48.72
N ILE A 867 -57.27 9.82 -49.52
CA ILE A 867 -55.86 10.20 -49.75
C ILE A 867 -55.72 11.56 -50.44
N LEU A 868 -56.61 11.89 -51.39
CA LEU A 868 -56.53 13.13 -52.18
C LEU A 868 -56.81 14.36 -51.33
N LYS A 869 -57.80 14.28 -50.43
CA LYS A 869 -58.09 15.35 -49.45
C LYS A 869 -56.88 15.63 -48.56
N LYS A 870 -56.11 14.61 -48.19
CA LYS A 870 -54.88 14.76 -47.40
C LYS A 870 -53.73 15.35 -48.21
N ALA A 871 -53.56 14.92 -49.46
CA ALA A 871 -52.57 15.50 -50.36
C ALA A 871 -52.86 17.00 -50.65
N ALA A 872 -54.10 17.36 -50.95
CA ALA A 872 -54.53 18.73 -51.22
C ALA A 872 -54.51 19.64 -49.97
N SER A 873 -54.67 19.07 -48.77
CA SER A 873 -54.61 19.84 -47.51
C SER A 873 -53.23 20.35 -47.11
N GLY A 874 -52.16 19.88 -47.77
CA GLY A 874 -50.77 20.19 -47.40
C GLY A 874 -50.22 19.41 -46.19
N ASP A 875 -51.08 18.71 -45.42
CA ASP A 875 -50.69 17.91 -44.24
C ASP A 875 -50.27 16.46 -44.59
N PHE A 876 -49.57 16.29 -45.71
CA PHE A 876 -49.04 15.00 -46.15
C PHE A 876 -47.61 14.75 -45.66
N MET A 877 -46.84 15.82 -45.43
CA MET A 877 -45.44 15.76 -45.00
C MET A 877 -45.28 15.07 -43.64
N GLN A 878 -46.13 15.39 -42.65
CA GLN A 878 -46.04 14.76 -41.33
C GLN A 878 -46.24 13.23 -41.42
N ASN A 879 -47.11 12.78 -42.33
CA ASN A 879 -47.33 11.37 -42.57
C ASN A 879 -46.14 10.71 -43.28
N LEU A 880 -45.59 11.38 -44.30
CA LEU A 880 -44.40 10.94 -45.02
C LEU A 880 -43.20 10.78 -44.06
N LEU A 881 -42.99 11.74 -43.15
CA LEU A 881 -41.92 11.71 -42.14
C LEU A 881 -42.11 10.60 -41.10
N ASN A 882 -43.34 10.44 -40.59
CA ASN A 882 -43.66 9.41 -39.61
C ASN A 882 -43.42 7.99 -40.13
N VAL A 883 -43.69 7.74 -41.42
CA VAL A 883 -43.49 6.42 -42.02
C VAL A 883 -42.06 6.23 -42.49
N SER A 884 -41.44 7.25 -43.10
CA SER A 884 -40.03 7.18 -43.52
C SER A 884 -39.07 7.02 -42.34
N GLY A 885 -39.37 7.61 -41.18
CA GLY A 885 -38.60 7.40 -39.94
C GLY A 885 -38.65 5.96 -39.40
N ARG A 886 -39.58 5.12 -39.88
CA ARG A 886 -39.69 3.70 -39.51
C ARG A 886 -39.02 2.77 -40.52
N LEU A 887 -38.60 3.29 -41.68
CA LEU A 887 -37.87 2.53 -42.69
C LEU A 887 -36.40 2.45 -42.29
N HIS A 888 -35.86 1.24 -42.23
CA HIS A 888 -34.46 1.01 -41.94
C HIS A 888 -33.68 1.15 -43.25
N VAL A 889 -32.82 2.16 -43.33
CA VAL A 889 -31.93 2.45 -44.48
C VAL A 889 -30.51 2.53 -43.93
N GLY A 890 -29.56 1.90 -44.62
CA GLY A 890 -28.16 1.83 -44.20
C GLY A 890 -27.46 3.19 -44.28
N ARG A 891 -26.43 3.41 -43.45
CA ARG A 891 -25.67 4.66 -43.42
C ARG A 891 -25.03 5.01 -44.78
N SER A 892 -24.39 4.02 -45.40
CA SER A 892 -23.73 4.17 -46.71
C SER A 892 -24.73 4.50 -47.81
N GLU A 893 -25.97 4.02 -47.68
CA GLU A 893 -27.04 4.31 -48.63
C GLU A 893 -27.48 5.76 -48.49
N ILE A 894 -27.66 6.26 -47.27
CA ILE A 894 -28.07 7.65 -47.02
C ILE A 894 -27.00 8.63 -47.51
N GLU A 895 -25.73 8.34 -47.25
CA GLU A 895 -24.61 9.11 -47.79
C GLU A 895 -24.57 9.04 -49.33
N GLY A 896 -24.82 7.86 -49.91
CA GLY A 896 -24.93 7.67 -51.35
C GLY A 896 -26.07 8.48 -51.97
N ILE A 897 -27.22 8.58 -51.29
CA ILE A 897 -28.37 9.38 -51.73
C ILE A 897 -28.03 10.87 -51.69
N ILE A 898 -27.40 11.36 -50.61
CA ILE A 898 -27.02 12.77 -50.49
C ILE A 898 -25.94 13.14 -51.51
N ARG A 899 -24.97 12.25 -51.72
CA ARG A 899 -23.95 12.40 -52.78
C ARG A 899 -24.61 12.46 -54.16
N THR A 900 -25.49 11.52 -54.46
CA THR A 900 -26.28 11.48 -55.71
C THR A 900 -27.04 12.78 -55.91
N TYR A 901 -27.70 13.28 -54.86
CA TYR A 901 -28.43 14.53 -54.89
C TYR A 901 -27.55 15.72 -55.25
N VAL A 902 -26.48 15.95 -54.47
CA VAL A 902 -25.58 17.10 -54.64
C VAL A 902 -24.90 17.07 -56.01
N TYR A 903 -24.41 15.89 -56.43
CA TYR A 903 -23.75 15.74 -57.72
C TYR A 903 -24.69 15.97 -58.91
N THR A 904 -25.93 15.49 -58.82
CA THR A 904 -26.94 15.69 -59.87
C THR A 904 -27.25 17.17 -60.06
N LEU A 905 -27.37 17.93 -58.97
CA LEU A 905 -27.61 19.37 -59.02
C LEU A 905 -26.45 20.13 -59.68
N LEU A 906 -25.21 19.74 -59.39
CA LEU A 906 -24.02 20.47 -59.83
C LEU A 906 -23.50 20.03 -61.20
N PHE A 907 -24.01 18.92 -61.76
CA PHE A 907 -23.50 18.27 -62.96
C PHE A 907 -23.39 19.17 -64.20
N ARG A 908 -24.38 20.03 -64.47
CA ARG A 908 -24.36 20.92 -65.66
C ARG A 908 -23.46 22.15 -65.50
N MET A 909 -22.79 22.27 -64.35
CA MET A 909 -21.82 23.32 -64.06
C MET A 909 -20.42 22.68 -63.99
N PRO A 910 -19.64 22.66 -65.09
CA PRO A 910 -18.44 21.82 -65.23
C PRO A 910 -17.42 21.97 -64.08
N HIS A 911 -17.30 23.18 -63.54
CA HIS A 911 -16.36 23.49 -62.45
C HIS A 911 -16.90 23.11 -61.06
N LEU A 912 -18.21 23.22 -60.84
CA LEU A 912 -18.81 22.99 -59.51
C LEU A 912 -18.99 21.50 -59.19
N TYR A 913 -19.17 20.65 -60.21
CA TYR A 913 -19.18 19.20 -60.02
C TYR A 913 -17.81 18.67 -59.59
N ALA A 914 -16.75 19.10 -60.28
CA ALA A 914 -15.37 18.75 -59.91
C ALA A 914 -15.05 19.25 -58.50
N HIS A 915 -15.46 20.48 -58.17
CA HIS A 915 -15.33 21.07 -56.85
C HIS A 915 -15.90 20.17 -55.75
N ALA A 916 -17.18 19.81 -55.85
CA ALA A 916 -17.87 19.06 -54.80
C ALA A 916 -17.22 17.70 -54.54
N ARG A 917 -16.77 17.03 -55.60
CA ARG A 917 -16.06 15.74 -55.50
C ARG A 917 -14.68 15.86 -54.86
N VAL A 918 -13.94 16.90 -55.24
CA VAL A 918 -12.62 17.19 -54.68
C VAL A 918 -12.75 17.59 -53.21
N MET A 919 -13.67 18.52 -52.88
CA MET A 919 -13.94 18.97 -51.53
C MET A 919 -14.36 17.82 -50.59
N GLU A 920 -15.24 16.93 -51.05
CA GLU A 920 -15.65 15.76 -50.28
C GLU A 920 -14.46 14.84 -49.94
N THR A 921 -13.59 14.60 -50.92
CA THR A 921 -12.40 13.77 -50.75
C THR A 921 -11.38 14.45 -49.82
N LEU A 922 -11.17 15.75 -50.00
CA LEU A 922 -10.27 16.58 -49.21
C LEU A 922 -10.73 16.69 -47.76
N ALA A 923 -12.00 16.98 -47.49
CA ALA A 923 -12.50 17.13 -46.12
C ALA A 923 -12.28 15.86 -45.29
N ARG A 924 -12.56 14.69 -45.87
CA ARG A 924 -12.27 13.40 -45.21
C ARG A 924 -10.77 13.14 -45.06
N PHE A 925 -10.00 13.47 -46.09
CA PHE A 925 -8.55 13.32 -46.06
C PHE A 925 -7.91 14.19 -44.98
N LEU A 926 -8.26 15.49 -44.94
CA LEU A 926 -7.80 16.45 -43.95
C LEU A 926 -8.23 16.07 -42.54
N ALA A 927 -9.46 15.58 -42.36
CA ALA A 927 -9.92 15.09 -41.05
C ALA A 927 -9.11 13.88 -40.55
N ARG A 928 -8.72 12.97 -41.46
CA ARG A 928 -7.85 11.82 -41.14
C ARG A 928 -6.41 12.26 -40.90
N LEU A 929 -5.89 13.17 -41.73
CA LEU A 929 -4.54 13.72 -41.64
C LEU A 929 -4.34 14.46 -40.31
N THR A 930 -5.34 15.25 -39.91
CA THR A 930 -5.36 15.98 -38.62
C THR A 930 -5.86 15.12 -37.45
N LYS A 931 -5.98 13.80 -37.63
CA LYS A 931 -6.31 12.80 -36.58
C LYS A 931 -7.58 13.11 -35.77
N GLN A 932 -8.60 13.67 -36.41
CA GLN A 932 -9.85 14.02 -35.74
C GLN A 932 -10.62 12.78 -35.28
N ASN A 933 -11.59 12.97 -34.38
CA ASN A 933 -12.49 11.91 -33.93
C ASN A 933 -13.19 11.27 -35.13
N TRP A 934 -13.33 9.93 -35.15
CA TRP A 934 -14.06 9.20 -36.19
C TRP A 934 -15.47 9.75 -36.39
N LYS A 935 -16.15 10.21 -35.32
CA LYS A 935 -17.45 10.88 -35.43
C LYS A 935 -17.38 12.19 -36.22
N LEU A 936 -16.34 12.99 -36.01
CA LEU A 936 -16.12 14.23 -36.77
C LEU A 936 -15.74 13.93 -38.22
N VAL A 937 -14.86 12.96 -38.47
CA VAL A 937 -14.47 12.51 -39.83
C VAL A 937 -15.70 12.06 -40.61
N ASP A 938 -16.58 11.31 -39.95
CA ASP A 938 -17.84 10.79 -40.47
C ASP A 938 -18.81 11.93 -40.83
N MET A 939 -19.02 12.86 -39.90
CA MET A 939 -19.90 14.02 -40.09
C MET A 939 -19.34 15.00 -41.12
N LEU A 940 -18.02 15.13 -41.25
CA LEU A 940 -17.35 16.02 -42.19
C LEU A 940 -17.57 15.62 -43.65
N GLY A 941 -17.59 14.32 -43.95
CA GLY A 941 -17.91 13.85 -45.29
C GLY A 941 -19.29 14.34 -45.74
N LEU A 942 -20.29 14.18 -44.86
CA LEU A 942 -21.64 14.66 -45.14
C LEU A 942 -21.74 16.18 -45.14
N ALA A 943 -21.11 16.85 -44.16
CA ALA A 943 -21.08 18.30 -44.08
C ALA A 943 -20.46 18.92 -45.33
N SER A 944 -19.40 18.33 -45.89
CA SER A 944 -18.77 18.81 -47.13
C SER A 944 -19.69 18.70 -48.35
N LEU A 945 -20.46 17.62 -48.47
CA LEU A 945 -21.46 17.48 -49.53
C LEU A 945 -22.54 18.55 -49.41
N ILE A 946 -23.06 18.77 -48.20
CA ILE A 946 -24.11 19.76 -47.93
C ILE A 946 -23.57 21.20 -48.08
N TYR A 947 -22.31 21.45 -47.73
CA TYR A 947 -21.64 22.74 -47.91
C TYR A 947 -21.76 23.21 -49.36
N ASN A 948 -21.62 22.29 -50.32
CA ASN A 948 -21.71 22.57 -51.75
C ASN A 948 -23.10 23.04 -52.20
N LEU A 949 -24.16 22.84 -51.41
CA LEU A 949 -25.47 23.44 -51.70
C LEU A 949 -25.43 24.97 -51.64
N GLY A 950 -24.49 25.56 -50.88
CA GLY A 950 -24.26 27.01 -50.86
C GLY A 950 -23.74 27.58 -52.18
N ARG A 951 -23.23 26.72 -53.08
CA ARG A 951 -22.73 27.10 -54.41
C ARG A 951 -23.84 27.11 -55.47
N LEU A 952 -25.07 26.70 -55.13
CA LEU A 952 -26.20 26.73 -56.07
C LEU A 952 -26.59 28.18 -56.41
N PRO A 953 -26.91 28.47 -57.69
CA PRO A 953 -27.42 29.78 -58.09
C PRO A 953 -28.82 29.99 -57.50
N ARG A 954 -29.08 31.19 -56.98
CA ARG A 954 -30.44 31.58 -56.60
C ARG A 954 -31.22 32.05 -57.83
N PRO A 955 -32.56 31.98 -57.81
CA PRO A 955 -33.38 32.51 -58.90
C PRO A 955 -33.03 33.97 -59.20
N GLY A 956 -32.57 34.24 -60.43
CA GLY A 956 -32.19 35.58 -60.89
C GLY A 956 -30.77 36.05 -60.57
N GLU A 957 -29.95 35.25 -59.88
CA GLU A 957 -28.53 35.56 -59.66
C GLU A 957 -27.66 34.91 -60.75
N GLY A 958 -26.75 35.71 -61.35
CA GLY A 958 -25.75 35.21 -62.31
C GLY A 958 -24.63 34.38 -61.66
N PRO A 959 -23.77 33.73 -62.45
CA PRO A 959 -22.62 33.00 -61.93
C PRO A 959 -21.70 33.92 -61.11
N VAL A 960 -21.18 33.40 -59.98
CA VAL A 960 -20.30 34.12 -59.06
C VAL A 960 -18.98 34.47 -59.77
N THR A 961 -18.70 35.76 -59.94
CA THR A 961 -17.40 36.27 -60.44
C THR A 961 -16.55 36.72 -59.25
N ALA A 962 -15.37 36.13 -59.08
CA ALA A 962 -14.41 36.47 -58.02
C ALA A 962 -12.99 36.52 -58.59
N ASP A 963 -12.12 37.39 -58.06
CA ASP A 963 -10.78 37.61 -58.60
C ASP A 963 -9.78 36.53 -58.13
N ASN A 964 -10.01 35.92 -56.96
CA ASN A 964 -9.20 34.83 -56.41
C ASN A 964 -10.03 33.80 -55.62
N ALA A 965 -9.40 32.68 -55.26
CA ALA A 965 -10.06 31.56 -54.56
C ALA A 965 -10.58 31.93 -53.15
N TYR A 966 -9.93 32.87 -52.47
CA TYR A 966 -10.34 33.31 -51.14
C TYR A 966 -11.58 34.23 -51.20
N GLU A 967 -11.68 35.12 -52.19
CA GLU A 967 -12.89 35.91 -52.43
C GLU A 967 -14.09 35.04 -52.82
N GLU A 968 -13.86 34.03 -53.66
CA GLU A 968 -14.88 33.03 -54.00
C GLU A 968 -15.40 32.33 -52.73
N HIS A 969 -14.47 31.91 -51.86
CA HIS A 969 -14.79 31.31 -50.56
C HIS A 969 -15.63 32.25 -49.67
N LEU A 970 -15.27 33.54 -49.55
CA LEU A 970 -16.03 34.50 -48.74
C LEU A 970 -17.47 34.71 -49.25
N LEU A 971 -17.66 34.73 -50.57
CA LEU A 971 -18.98 34.83 -51.18
C LEU A 971 -19.84 33.60 -50.86
N ILE A 972 -19.27 32.40 -50.93
CA ILE A 972 -19.97 31.15 -50.60
C ILE A 972 -20.25 31.05 -49.10
N ARG A 973 -19.28 31.42 -48.26
CA ARG A 973 -19.40 31.46 -46.80
C ARG A 973 -20.58 32.32 -46.35
N SER A 974 -20.88 33.41 -47.06
CA SER A 974 -22.05 34.26 -46.78
C SER A 974 -23.38 33.54 -47.06
N ARG A 975 -23.42 32.60 -48.02
CA ARG A 975 -24.61 31.83 -48.41
C ARG A 975 -24.87 30.61 -47.52
N LEU A 976 -23.87 30.12 -46.80
CA LEU A 976 -23.99 28.99 -45.86
C LEU A 976 -25.02 29.20 -44.75
N LYS A 977 -25.36 30.45 -44.40
CA LYS A 977 -26.46 30.75 -43.45
C LYS A 977 -27.81 30.20 -43.91
N THR A 978 -28.04 30.15 -45.22
CA THR A 978 -29.27 29.60 -45.80
C THR A 978 -29.27 28.07 -45.66
N VAL A 979 -28.12 27.45 -45.90
CA VAL A 979 -27.93 26.00 -45.71
C VAL A 979 -28.09 25.62 -44.24
N ALA A 980 -27.61 26.45 -43.31
CA ALA A 980 -27.77 26.24 -41.88
C ALA A 980 -29.26 26.25 -41.46
N HIS A 981 -30.09 27.12 -42.05
CA HIS A 981 -31.54 27.11 -41.82
C HIS A 981 -32.18 25.80 -42.30
N ILE A 982 -31.81 25.32 -43.49
CA ILE A 982 -32.28 24.04 -44.03
C ILE A 982 -31.90 22.87 -43.11
N LEU A 983 -30.66 22.88 -42.59
CA LEU A 983 -30.16 21.86 -41.66
C LEU A 983 -30.91 21.87 -40.32
N LYS A 984 -31.34 23.05 -39.87
CA LYS A 984 -32.17 23.21 -38.66
C LYS A 984 -33.52 22.51 -38.84
N GLU A 985 -34.21 22.77 -39.94
CA GLU A 985 -35.49 22.12 -40.25
C GLU A 985 -35.34 20.61 -40.43
N ALA A 986 -34.22 20.16 -41.00
CA ALA A 986 -33.88 18.75 -41.13
C ALA A 986 -33.44 18.09 -39.80
N GLY A 987 -33.33 18.83 -38.69
CA GLY A 987 -32.88 18.30 -37.39
C GLY A 987 -31.40 17.89 -37.34
N LEU A 988 -30.56 18.43 -38.22
CA LEU A 988 -29.14 18.13 -38.36
C LEU A 988 -28.26 19.14 -37.60
N GLY A 989 -28.47 19.23 -36.29
CA GLY A 989 -27.89 20.26 -35.42
C GLY A 989 -26.36 20.32 -35.41
N ASP A 990 -25.67 19.18 -35.38
CA ASP A 990 -24.19 19.16 -35.38
C ASP A 990 -23.60 19.71 -36.69
N ILE A 991 -24.20 19.38 -37.84
CA ILE A 991 -23.77 19.91 -39.15
C ILE A 991 -24.12 21.40 -39.25
N MET A 992 -25.31 21.80 -38.78
CA MET A 992 -25.72 23.19 -38.71
C MET A 992 -24.73 24.03 -37.89
N ASN A 993 -24.30 23.53 -36.72
CA ASN A 993 -23.33 24.22 -35.88
C ASN A 993 -21.95 24.33 -36.56
N MET A 994 -21.51 23.29 -37.29
CA MET A 994 -20.30 23.39 -38.13
C MET A 994 -20.43 24.45 -39.22
N MET A 995 -21.60 24.57 -39.87
CA MET A 995 -21.85 25.62 -40.87
C MET A 995 -21.86 27.03 -40.24
N HIS A 996 -22.47 27.20 -39.07
CA HIS A 996 -22.44 28.47 -38.33
C HIS A 996 -21.03 28.86 -37.89
N ALA A 997 -20.27 27.91 -37.35
CA ALA A 997 -18.87 28.11 -36.99
C ALA A 997 -18.04 28.44 -38.24
N ALA A 998 -18.31 27.77 -39.37
CA ALA A 998 -17.68 28.09 -40.65
C ALA A 998 -17.98 29.53 -41.07
N CYS A 999 -19.20 30.06 -40.84
CA CYS A 999 -19.56 31.47 -41.06
C CYS A 999 -18.94 32.48 -40.07
N GLY A 1000 -18.25 32.04 -39.02
CA GLY A 1000 -17.73 32.92 -37.96
C GLY A 1000 -18.79 33.42 -36.98
N THR A 1001 -19.95 32.76 -36.91
CA THR A 1001 -20.99 33.03 -35.91
C THR A 1001 -20.92 31.99 -34.81
N GLU A 1002 -20.78 32.40 -33.54
CA GLU A 1002 -20.92 31.49 -32.40
C GLU A 1002 -22.38 31.03 -32.31
N GLY A 1003 -22.65 29.80 -32.72
CA GLY A 1003 -23.93 29.16 -32.44
C GLY A 1003 -24.02 28.81 -30.95
N GLU A 1004 -25.15 29.08 -30.30
CA GLU A 1004 -25.43 28.54 -28.96
C GLU A 1004 -25.49 27.00 -29.06
N VAL A 1005 -24.42 26.33 -28.64
CA VAL A 1005 -24.36 24.86 -28.57
C VAL A 1005 -25.21 24.42 -27.37
N SER A 1006 -26.51 24.21 -27.61
CA SER A 1006 -27.46 23.70 -26.61
C SER A 1006 -27.20 22.22 -26.29
N GLY A 1007 -27.51 21.77 -25.08
CA GLY A 1007 -26.97 20.56 -24.43
C GLY A 1007 -27.20 19.16 -25.05
N ASN A 1008 -27.77 19.04 -26.25
CA ASN A 1008 -28.08 17.75 -26.91
C ASN A 1008 -27.33 17.53 -28.24
N HIS A 1009 -26.09 17.99 -28.35
CA HIS A 1009 -25.25 17.81 -29.53
C HIS A 1009 -24.23 16.67 -29.35
N MET A 1010 -23.89 15.99 -30.45
CA MET A 1010 -22.98 14.83 -30.45
C MET A 1010 -21.52 15.27 -30.63
N LEU A 1011 -21.28 16.38 -31.31
CA LEU A 1011 -19.97 17.00 -31.45
C LEU A 1011 -19.75 18.05 -30.37
N MET A 1012 -18.54 18.07 -29.82
CA MET A 1012 -18.12 19.09 -28.86
C MET A 1012 -17.86 20.42 -29.57
N VAL A 1013 -17.83 21.52 -28.82
CA VAL A 1013 -17.56 22.88 -29.35
C VAL A 1013 -16.24 22.91 -30.13
N ARG A 1014 -15.21 22.24 -29.62
CA ARG A 1014 -13.89 22.11 -30.28
C ARG A 1014 -13.98 21.31 -31.57
N ASP A 1015 -14.71 20.20 -31.60
CA ASP A 1015 -14.90 19.39 -32.81
C ASP A 1015 -15.63 20.19 -33.90
N ILE A 1016 -16.64 20.97 -33.51
CA ILE A 1016 -17.39 21.85 -34.39
C ILE A 1016 -16.47 22.92 -34.99
N ALA A 1017 -15.62 23.55 -34.17
CA ALA A 1017 -14.66 24.55 -34.62
C ALA A 1017 -13.60 23.95 -35.56
N SER A 1018 -13.04 22.78 -35.22
CA SER A 1018 -12.09 22.06 -36.07
C SER A 1018 -12.72 21.64 -37.40
N GLY A 1019 -13.95 21.12 -37.37
CA GLY A 1019 -14.69 20.72 -38.55
C GLY A 1019 -14.97 21.90 -39.48
N ALA A 1020 -15.41 23.03 -38.92
CA ALA A 1020 -15.60 24.27 -39.66
C ALA A 1020 -14.31 24.73 -40.37
N ARG A 1021 -13.16 24.64 -39.67
CA ARG A 1021 -11.87 24.99 -40.26
C ARG A 1021 -11.48 24.07 -41.43
N ILE A 1022 -11.70 22.77 -41.27
CA ILE A 1022 -11.44 21.78 -42.33
C ILE A 1022 -12.32 22.05 -43.55
N LEU A 1023 -13.60 22.37 -43.36
CA LEU A 1023 -14.51 22.70 -44.47
C LEU A 1023 -14.04 23.94 -45.24
N ASN A 1024 -13.66 25.02 -44.54
CA ASN A 1024 -13.18 26.24 -45.17
C ASN A 1024 -11.86 26.02 -45.95
N ILE A 1025 -10.91 25.28 -45.37
CA ILE A 1025 -9.65 24.95 -46.05
C ILE A 1025 -9.91 24.06 -47.27
N ALA A 1026 -10.77 23.04 -47.15
CA ALA A 1026 -11.11 22.16 -48.26
C ALA A 1026 -11.76 22.92 -49.42
N ASP A 1027 -12.60 23.91 -49.13
CA ASP A 1027 -13.26 24.78 -50.13
C ASP A 1027 -12.25 25.68 -50.88
N ILE A 1028 -11.35 26.35 -50.17
CA ILE A 1028 -10.31 27.18 -50.80
C ILE A 1028 -9.37 26.31 -51.63
N PHE A 1029 -8.93 25.18 -51.06
CA PHE A 1029 -7.98 24.28 -51.73
C PHE A 1029 -8.58 23.62 -52.97
N ALA A 1030 -9.83 23.14 -52.90
CA ALA A 1030 -10.54 22.60 -54.07
C ALA A 1030 -10.66 23.65 -55.18
N SER A 1031 -10.94 24.90 -54.82
CA SER A 1031 -11.02 26.01 -55.78
C SER A 1031 -9.67 26.25 -56.50
N LEU A 1032 -8.53 26.14 -55.81
CA LEU A 1032 -7.20 26.30 -56.41
C LEU A 1032 -6.82 25.18 -57.40
N LEU A 1033 -7.36 23.98 -57.20
CA LEU A 1033 -7.13 22.81 -58.06
C LEU A 1033 -8.02 22.80 -59.32
N GLU A 1034 -8.98 23.73 -59.42
CA GLU A 1034 -9.89 23.83 -60.56
C GLU A 1034 -9.40 24.79 -61.64
N GLU A 1035 -9.63 24.37 -62.88
CA GLU A 1035 -9.49 25.26 -64.03
C GLU A 1035 -10.70 26.21 -64.08
N ARG A 1036 -10.46 27.52 -64.10
CA ARG A 1036 -11.49 28.56 -64.18
C ARG A 1036 -11.19 29.56 -65.31
N PRO A 1037 -12.22 30.24 -65.85
CA PRO A 1037 -12.00 31.33 -66.80
C PRO A 1037 -11.11 32.42 -66.16
N GLY A 1038 -9.87 32.57 -66.65
CA GLY A 1038 -8.90 33.53 -66.12
C GLY A 1038 -8.03 33.04 -64.94
N ARG A 1039 -8.25 31.83 -64.41
CA ARG A 1039 -7.41 31.20 -63.37
C ARG A 1039 -7.09 29.74 -63.75
N PRO A 1040 -5.87 29.42 -64.21
CA PRO A 1040 -5.49 28.04 -64.53
C PRO A 1040 -5.46 27.16 -63.28
N ALA A 1041 -5.73 25.86 -63.44
CA ALA A 1041 -5.62 24.89 -62.35
C ALA A 1041 -4.17 24.78 -61.87
N MET A 1042 -3.97 24.80 -60.55
CA MET A 1042 -2.65 24.59 -59.93
C MET A 1042 -2.40 23.11 -59.67
N ASN A 1043 -1.13 22.71 -59.64
CA ASN A 1043 -0.77 21.40 -59.08
C ASN A 1043 -0.86 21.43 -57.54
N CYS A 1044 -0.87 20.25 -56.89
CA CYS A 1044 -1.04 20.18 -55.43
C CYS A 1044 0.02 20.98 -54.66
N THR A 1045 1.28 20.96 -55.11
CA THR A 1045 2.38 21.69 -54.46
C THR A 1045 2.16 23.20 -54.54
N GLU A 1046 1.90 23.71 -55.75
CA GLU A 1046 1.57 25.13 -55.98
C GLU A 1046 0.34 25.58 -55.19
N ALA A 1047 -0.72 24.77 -55.19
CA ALA A 1047 -1.96 25.06 -54.48
C ALA A 1047 -1.76 25.14 -52.95
N VAL A 1048 -0.88 24.31 -52.36
CA VAL A 1048 -0.63 24.34 -50.91
C VAL A 1048 0.18 25.59 -50.54
N TYR A 1049 1.16 25.98 -51.35
CA TYR A 1049 1.91 27.22 -51.13
C TYR A 1049 1.04 28.47 -51.28
N GLU A 1050 0.18 28.51 -52.31
CA GLU A 1050 -0.76 29.61 -52.50
C GLU A 1050 -1.78 29.68 -51.35
N LEU A 1051 -2.33 28.53 -50.94
CA LEU A 1051 -3.23 28.42 -49.78
C LEU A 1051 -2.59 29.01 -48.52
N ALA A 1052 -1.33 28.65 -48.23
CA ALA A 1052 -0.58 29.18 -47.09
C ALA A 1052 -0.38 30.71 -47.14
N GLY A 1053 -0.29 31.29 -48.34
CA GLY A 1053 -0.28 32.73 -48.56
C GLY A 1053 -1.64 33.36 -48.25
N LEU A 1054 -2.72 32.79 -48.79
CA LEU A 1054 -4.09 33.31 -48.68
C LEU A 1054 -4.62 33.29 -47.24
N VAL A 1055 -4.27 32.28 -46.44
CA VAL A 1055 -4.84 32.09 -45.08
C VAL A 1055 -3.92 32.54 -43.93
N ARG A 1056 -2.77 33.16 -44.25
CA ARG A 1056 -1.74 33.55 -43.27
C ARG A 1056 -2.25 34.50 -42.17
N ALA A 1057 -3.29 35.28 -42.46
CA ALA A 1057 -3.86 36.25 -41.52
C ALA A 1057 -4.86 35.64 -40.51
N GLU A 1058 -5.25 34.38 -40.65
CA GLU A 1058 -6.23 33.72 -39.77
C GLU A 1058 -5.54 32.69 -38.85
N GLU A 1059 -5.44 33.00 -37.54
CA GLU A 1059 -4.70 32.23 -36.50
C GLU A 1059 -5.23 30.79 -36.24
N GLY A 1060 -6.14 30.27 -37.06
CA GLY A 1060 -6.73 28.94 -36.90
C GLY A 1060 -6.42 27.92 -38.00
N TYR A 1061 -6.03 28.37 -39.19
CA TYR A 1061 -5.83 27.50 -40.36
C TYR A 1061 -4.39 27.04 -40.54
N LEU A 1062 -3.43 27.81 -40.02
CA LEU A 1062 -2.00 27.59 -40.22
C LEU A 1062 -1.54 26.17 -39.83
N PRO A 1063 -1.93 25.58 -38.69
CA PRO A 1063 -1.48 24.23 -38.32
C PRO A 1063 -1.94 23.14 -39.31
N ILE A 1064 -3.13 23.30 -39.88
CA ILE A 1064 -3.67 22.35 -40.86
C ILE A 1064 -2.87 22.47 -42.17
N VAL A 1065 -2.58 23.70 -42.60
CA VAL A 1065 -1.81 23.97 -43.82
C VAL A 1065 -0.35 23.51 -43.68
N GLU A 1066 0.27 23.71 -42.53
CA GLU A 1066 1.62 23.18 -42.23
C GLU A 1066 1.64 21.65 -42.32
N THR A 1067 0.65 20.98 -41.74
CA THR A 1067 0.53 19.51 -41.84
C THR A 1067 0.36 19.06 -43.30
N MET A 1068 -0.38 19.83 -44.11
CA MET A 1068 -0.52 19.55 -45.56
C MET A 1068 0.81 19.73 -46.29
N GLN A 1069 1.59 20.77 -45.99
CA GLN A 1069 2.90 21.03 -46.58
C GLN A 1069 3.87 19.88 -46.30
N GLU A 1070 4.02 19.50 -45.03
CA GLU A 1070 4.90 18.38 -44.64
C GLU A 1070 4.54 17.08 -45.37
N TYR A 1071 3.25 16.81 -45.54
CA TYR A 1071 2.78 15.60 -46.21
C TYR A 1071 3.03 15.62 -47.73
N VAL A 1072 2.83 16.77 -48.39
CA VAL A 1072 3.14 16.91 -49.82
C VAL A 1072 4.64 16.79 -50.06
N ASP A 1073 5.46 17.40 -49.21
CA ASP A 1073 6.93 17.33 -49.29
C ASP A 1073 7.44 15.88 -49.11
N ASP A 1074 6.87 15.11 -48.17
CA ASP A 1074 7.19 13.68 -47.99
C ASP A 1074 6.82 12.85 -49.23
N ILE A 1075 5.62 13.04 -49.78
CA ILE A 1075 5.20 12.33 -50.99
C ILE A 1075 6.11 12.66 -52.16
N GLU A 1076 6.45 13.93 -52.36
CA GLU A 1076 7.33 14.35 -53.45
C GLU A 1076 8.71 13.73 -53.30
N SER A 1077 9.29 13.75 -52.09
CA SER A 1077 10.55 13.08 -51.77
C SER A 1077 10.52 11.58 -52.11
N ARG A 1078 9.43 10.89 -51.76
CA ARG A 1078 9.24 9.45 -52.05
C ARG A 1078 9.07 9.18 -53.55
N ILE A 1079 8.34 10.02 -54.27
CA ILE A 1079 8.18 9.92 -55.73
C ILE A 1079 9.52 10.14 -56.43
N GLN A 1080 10.32 11.14 -56.02
CA GLN A 1080 11.64 11.38 -56.58
C GLN A 1080 12.58 10.21 -56.33
N THR A 1081 12.54 9.63 -55.13
CA THR A 1081 13.31 8.43 -54.78
C THR A 1081 12.91 7.24 -55.66
N ALA A 1082 11.60 7.00 -55.83
CA ALA A 1082 11.10 5.92 -56.69
C ALA A 1082 11.45 6.12 -58.17
N LYS A 1083 11.36 7.36 -58.69
CA LYS A 1083 11.79 7.70 -60.06
C LYS A 1083 13.28 7.41 -60.26
N ALA A 1084 14.13 7.82 -59.32
CA ALA A 1084 15.56 7.56 -59.39
C ALA A 1084 15.88 6.05 -59.40
N GLU A 1085 15.14 5.26 -58.62
CA GLU A 1085 15.29 3.79 -58.60
C GLU A 1085 14.83 3.13 -59.90
N ILE A 1086 13.70 3.56 -60.46
CA ILE A 1086 13.19 3.10 -61.76
C ILE A 1086 14.19 3.45 -62.87
N GLU A 1087 14.73 4.67 -62.88
CA GLU A 1087 15.69 5.10 -63.87
C GLU A 1087 17.00 4.30 -63.77
N LYS A 1088 17.47 4.00 -62.55
CA LYS A 1088 18.62 3.14 -62.33
C LYS A 1088 18.39 1.71 -62.83
N ARG A 1089 17.20 1.14 -62.59
CA ARG A 1089 16.81 -0.17 -63.15
C ARG A 1089 16.73 -0.13 -64.66
N TYR A 1090 16.13 0.91 -65.23
CA TYR A 1090 16.04 1.08 -66.68
C TYR A 1090 17.43 1.16 -67.32
N ARG A 1091 18.35 1.97 -66.78
CA ARG A 1091 19.75 2.02 -67.25
C ARG A 1091 20.44 0.67 -67.12
N SER A 1092 20.26 -0.04 -66.01
CA SER A 1092 20.81 -1.39 -65.83
C SER A 1092 20.30 -2.38 -66.88
N ILE A 1093 19.01 -2.32 -67.23
CA ILE A 1093 18.41 -3.15 -68.27
C ILE A 1093 18.98 -2.78 -69.64
N MET A 1094 19.08 -1.49 -69.95
CA MET A 1094 19.65 -1.00 -71.21
C MET A 1094 21.13 -1.35 -71.35
N ASP A 1095 21.93 -1.26 -70.29
CA ASP A 1095 23.35 -1.67 -70.28
C ASP A 1095 23.49 -3.18 -70.45
N THR A 1096 22.59 -3.97 -69.88
CA THR A 1096 22.57 -5.43 -70.04
C THR A 1096 22.18 -5.80 -71.47
N TRP A 1097 21.19 -5.12 -72.05
CA TRP A 1097 20.78 -5.28 -73.43
C TRP A 1097 21.89 -4.87 -74.41
N ALA A 1098 22.60 -3.77 -74.15
CA ALA A 1098 23.72 -3.33 -74.96
C ALA A 1098 24.91 -4.31 -74.92
N ARG A 1099 25.17 -4.95 -73.76
CA ARG A 1099 26.17 -6.03 -73.65
C ARG A 1099 25.77 -7.26 -74.43
N LEU A 1100 24.50 -7.67 -74.34
CA LEU A 1100 23.96 -8.80 -75.11
C LEU A 1100 23.90 -8.56 -76.62
N GLN A 1101 23.89 -7.30 -77.08
CA GLN A 1101 24.06 -6.95 -78.49
C GLN A 1101 25.51 -6.93 -78.96
N ALA A 1102 26.47 -6.77 -78.04
CA ALA A 1102 27.90 -6.71 -78.34
C ALA A 1102 28.59 -8.10 -78.31
N GLU A 1103 28.01 -9.05 -77.58
CA GLU A 1103 28.29 -10.49 -77.66
C GLU A 1103 27.60 -11.12 -78.88
#